data_AF-A0A0H1BFG6-F1
#
_entry.id   AF-A0A0H1BFG6-F1
#
_cell.length_a   1.000
_cell.length_b   1.000
_cell.length_c   1.000
_cell.angle_alpha   90.00
_cell.angle_beta   90.00
_cell.angle_gamma   90.00
#
_symmetry.space_group_name_H-M   'P 1'
#
loop_
_entity.id
_entity.type
_entity.pdbx_description
1 polymer ?
#
loop_
_entity_poly.entity_id
_entity_poly.type
_entity_poly.pdbx_seq_one_letter_code
_entity_poly.pdbx_strand_id
1 'polypeptide(L)'
;MRSIEPSSGGSAASSAATTGNSQQQPPSALLPLDFSAIRGPTYLTAQTLIQQVAYALSDKLFTYSPDTFDLDAAVKQWAAQAQVNANGYPTAVQPMQTRQGAGAIALGYIFSKDFDLKKRYIPQSIIASSATLQYLRPALEQLSLLYSVANPFVAHVAAVDYAGGAVGGLVADYTTSLALAEELGLGLVSSLSAYESQHMALFSTLLASILPTIHVYDGMRVGREITQVIDVLDQSGLSATYKKVLAELTSDPDQKHLDAEGKLLRLFKAFNGQLGTDYSPFEYNGHSEATSVLVSFGTIESTLASQIAASLAKSGARVGVVNVRVYRPFAEESFLSALPKSTKVVGVLGQVQSDLAVQENGVHSALYEDVLASLTFGSRFPTAPECVEIKYAPSHSWSLANTAAAFDRITNEPVGLNITSNSLQLLDSTAVQQYTFWDTDDPASNAAAVVLGQALARDSSSNVTTNISYDNLVQGGVIRTDIRKGPQSIDAPYAIDSADVVYVGNIKLLSEIDILGSTKDSGKIIVKASGLKDEDLEKKLPQPFRLAVAQRGISLLILDVPVSEDPNFDTATFQAAFLRTAIPDIDIIGAKKLALNVGDADWISKATVTLDTALRTVEVPESWASVDEDSDSDSPKLPVNIHATSFASFDKSNVEEPSILRDWQDAAQALAFKEAYGTTTALRPDLAAKTFTIHVSENRRLTPVTYDRNIFHIEFDLGDSGLKYDLGEALGIHAENNPADVDQFISFYGLDPDAIVEVPSREDPSVLECRTVYQALIHNVDIFGRPPKRFYENSLPPTRPSQTSSASSPQ
;
A
#
# COMPACT_ATOMS: atom_id res chain seq x y z
N MET A 1 21.31 -16.47 -42.39
CA MET A 1 22.67 -16.47 -41.81
C MET A 1 22.54 -16.70 -40.31
N ARG A 2 23.32 -17.65 -39.78
CA ARG A 2 23.35 -18.16 -38.38
C ARG A 2 23.57 -17.01 -37.38
N SER A 3 22.74 -16.86 -36.33
CA SER A 3 22.79 -17.51 -34.99
C SER A 3 23.96 -17.07 -34.10
N ILE A 4 23.67 -16.22 -33.11
CA ILE A 4 24.39 -16.12 -31.83
C ILE A 4 23.33 -16.01 -30.74
N GLU A 5 23.37 -16.96 -29.80
CA GLU A 5 22.53 -17.09 -28.61
C GLU A 5 22.89 -16.02 -27.55
N PRO A 6 21.93 -15.51 -26.75
CA PRO A 6 22.24 -14.94 -25.45
C PRO A 6 22.22 -16.05 -24.40
N SER A 7 23.39 -16.29 -23.80
CA SER A 7 23.58 -17.27 -22.73
C SER A 7 22.88 -16.86 -21.43
N SER A 8 22.26 -17.87 -20.84
CA SER A 8 21.55 -17.97 -19.57
C SER A 8 22.26 -17.45 -18.31
N GLY A 9 21.46 -16.88 -17.41
CA GLY A 9 21.37 -17.34 -16.02
C GLY A 9 22.39 -16.81 -15.02
N GLY A 10 22.14 -15.64 -14.45
CA GLY A 10 22.70 -15.20 -13.16
C GLY A 10 21.66 -15.41 -12.05
N SER A 11 21.92 -16.36 -11.16
CA SER A 11 21.09 -16.73 -10.01
C SER A 11 21.03 -15.62 -8.96
N ALA A 12 19.84 -15.44 -8.39
CA ALA A 12 19.58 -14.64 -7.19
C ALA A 12 20.60 -14.94 -6.09
N ALA A 13 21.38 -13.92 -5.72
CA ALA A 13 22.18 -13.93 -4.52
C ALA A 13 21.24 -13.72 -3.32
N SER A 14 21.16 -14.75 -2.48
CA SER A 14 20.61 -14.70 -1.14
C SER A 14 21.36 -13.65 -0.31
N SER A 15 20.67 -12.57 0.09
CA SER A 15 21.15 -11.64 1.11
C SER A 15 21.28 -12.40 2.44
N ALA A 16 22.51 -12.74 2.80
CA ALA A 16 22.83 -13.26 4.11
C ALA A 16 22.54 -12.19 5.17
N ALA A 17 21.74 -12.56 6.17
CA ALA A 17 21.40 -11.76 7.33
C ALA A 17 22.66 -11.16 7.98
N THR A 18 22.80 -9.85 7.89
CA THR A 18 23.69 -9.05 8.72
C THR A 18 22.81 -8.36 9.76
N THR A 19 22.95 -8.81 11.01
CA THR A 19 22.38 -8.17 12.19
C THR A 19 23.06 -6.83 12.41
N GLY A 20 22.38 -5.71 12.15
CA GLY A 20 22.84 -4.37 12.48
C GLY A 20 22.04 -3.28 11.78
N ASN A 21 21.42 -2.40 12.58
CA ASN A 21 20.58 -1.24 12.25
C ASN A 21 19.15 -1.53 11.78
N SER A 22 18.24 -1.31 12.72
CA SER A 22 16.79 -1.17 12.55
C SER A 22 16.48 -0.07 11.53
N GLN A 23 16.31 -0.44 10.27
CA GLN A 23 15.55 0.36 9.31
C GLN A 23 14.14 0.54 9.88
N GLN A 24 13.79 1.79 10.19
CA GLN A 24 12.43 2.18 10.57
C GLN A 24 11.55 1.99 9.33
N GLN A 25 10.85 0.86 9.26
CA GLN A 25 9.74 0.66 8.33
C GLN A 25 8.65 1.71 8.60
N PRO A 26 7.98 2.24 7.56
CA PRO A 26 6.89 3.18 7.75
C PRO A 26 5.78 2.51 8.58
N PRO A 27 5.15 3.23 9.52
CA PRO A 27 4.09 2.70 10.37
C PRO A 27 2.76 2.65 9.61
N SER A 28 2.67 1.79 8.58
CA SER A 28 1.40 1.33 8.06
C SER A 28 0.82 0.31 9.04
N ALA A 29 -0.08 0.81 9.87
CA ALA A 29 -1.03 0.12 10.73
C ALA A 29 -1.31 -1.38 10.41
N LEU A 30 -1.05 -2.22 11.43
CA LEU A 30 -1.11 -3.70 11.47
C LEU A 30 -0.07 -4.37 10.56
N LEU A 31 1.01 -4.87 11.18
CA LEU A 31 1.80 -5.99 10.65
C LEU A 31 0.83 -6.98 9.97
N PRO A 32 1.14 -7.50 8.77
CA PRO A 32 0.21 -8.42 8.16
C PRO A 32 0.00 -9.59 9.12
N LEU A 33 -1.27 -9.85 9.40
CA LEU A 33 -1.69 -10.76 10.46
C LEU A 33 -1.11 -12.14 10.17
N ASP A 34 -0.73 -12.86 11.22
CA ASP A 34 -0.37 -14.27 11.09
C ASP A 34 -1.51 -14.99 10.36
N PHE A 35 -1.17 -15.78 9.34
CA PHE A 35 -2.15 -16.42 8.46
C PHE A 35 -3.21 -17.25 9.22
N SER A 36 -2.81 -17.85 10.34
CA SER A 36 -3.69 -18.65 11.22
C SER A 36 -4.59 -17.83 12.14
N ALA A 37 -4.29 -16.54 12.33
CA ALA A 37 -5.08 -15.62 13.14
C ALA A 37 -6.31 -15.06 12.39
N ILE A 38 -6.34 -15.19 11.06
CA ILE A 38 -7.43 -14.66 10.22
C ILE A 38 -8.64 -15.59 10.27
N ARG A 39 -9.58 -15.31 11.17
CA ARG A 39 -10.81 -16.08 11.38
C ARG A 39 -11.82 -15.31 12.23
N GLY A 40 -13.12 -15.49 11.95
CA GLY A 40 -14.19 -14.84 12.70
C GLY A 40 -13.99 -13.31 12.80
N PRO A 41 -14.37 -12.68 13.93
CA PRO A 41 -14.31 -11.24 14.07
C PRO A 41 -12.87 -10.74 14.18
N THR A 42 -12.35 -10.17 13.09
CA THR A 42 -10.95 -9.72 13.00
C THR A 42 -10.85 -8.34 12.37
N TYR A 43 -9.97 -7.49 12.91
CA TYR A 43 -9.63 -6.19 12.33
C TYR A 43 -8.54 -6.35 11.28
N LEU A 44 -8.84 -5.97 10.04
CA LEU A 44 -7.97 -6.14 8.90
C LEU A 44 -8.47 -5.29 7.72
N THR A 45 -7.77 -5.34 6.59
CA THR A 45 -8.16 -4.63 5.37
C THR A 45 -8.80 -5.58 4.35
N ALA A 46 -9.65 -5.03 3.46
CA ALA A 46 -10.19 -5.78 2.33
C ALA A 46 -9.09 -6.43 1.47
N GLN A 47 -7.99 -5.71 1.24
CA GLN A 47 -6.82 -6.23 0.52
C GLN A 47 -6.23 -7.47 1.20
N THR A 48 -6.17 -7.51 2.53
CA THR A 48 -5.66 -8.66 3.29
C THR A 48 -6.56 -9.89 3.14
N LEU A 49 -7.89 -9.72 3.13
CA LEU A 49 -8.84 -10.81 2.88
C LEU A 49 -8.67 -11.41 1.49
N ILE A 50 -8.52 -10.55 0.49
CA ILE A 50 -8.34 -10.96 -0.90
C ILE A 50 -7.01 -11.72 -1.05
N GLN A 51 -5.94 -11.21 -0.43
CA GLN A 51 -4.66 -11.88 -0.32
C GLN A 51 -4.77 -13.26 0.37
N GLN A 52 -5.56 -13.37 1.44
CA GLN A 52 -5.79 -14.63 2.15
C GLN A 52 -6.41 -15.68 1.23
N VAL A 53 -7.44 -15.32 0.46
CA VAL A 53 -8.07 -16.23 -0.50
C VAL A 53 -7.10 -16.66 -1.59
N ALA A 54 -6.39 -15.68 -2.18
CA ALA A 54 -5.42 -15.93 -3.24
C ALA A 54 -4.30 -16.88 -2.76
N TYR A 55 -3.75 -16.64 -1.57
CA TYR A 55 -2.70 -17.48 -0.98
C TYR A 55 -3.23 -18.86 -0.58
N ALA A 56 -4.41 -18.94 0.04
CA ALA A 56 -4.96 -20.18 0.54
C ALA A 56 -5.30 -21.18 -0.57
N LEU A 57 -5.83 -20.72 -1.70
CA LEU A 57 -6.41 -21.58 -2.73
C LEU A 57 -5.50 -21.83 -3.94
N SER A 58 -4.55 -20.93 -4.22
CA SER A 58 -3.71 -21.02 -5.43
C SER A 58 -2.51 -21.94 -5.24
N ASP A 59 -2.05 -22.56 -6.33
CA ASP A 59 -0.77 -23.28 -6.34
C ASP A 59 0.41 -22.31 -6.51
N LYS A 60 0.30 -21.35 -7.43
CA LYS A 60 1.22 -20.21 -7.52
C LYS A 60 0.49 -18.89 -7.54
N LEU A 61 1.20 -17.88 -7.06
CA LEU A 61 0.73 -16.51 -6.95
C LEU A 61 1.78 -15.58 -7.57
N PHE A 62 1.43 -14.90 -8.64
CA PHE A 62 2.31 -13.89 -9.24
C PHE A 62 1.86 -12.52 -8.77
N THR A 63 2.81 -11.66 -8.40
CA THR A 63 2.49 -10.34 -7.87
C THR A 63 3.29 -9.27 -8.57
N TYR A 64 2.66 -8.12 -8.79
CA TYR A 64 3.35 -6.88 -9.12
C TYR A 64 2.76 -5.77 -8.25
N SER A 65 3.61 -5.25 -7.35
CA SER A 65 3.30 -4.09 -6.53
C SER A 65 4.48 -3.14 -6.64
N PRO A 66 4.27 -1.87 -7.00
CA PRO A 66 5.24 -0.82 -6.68
C PRO A 66 5.57 -0.84 -5.19
N ASP A 67 6.79 -0.44 -4.83
CA ASP A 67 7.28 -0.49 -3.44
C ASP A 67 6.38 0.32 -2.49
N THR A 68 5.87 1.45 -2.95
CA THR A 68 4.97 2.30 -2.16
C THR A 68 3.54 1.78 -2.08
N PHE A 69 3.16 0.76 -2.84
CA PHE A 69 1.77 0.28 -2.91
C PHE A 69 1.49 -0.90 -1.97
N ASP A 70 2.46 -1.73 -1.61
CA ASP A 70 2.23 -2.86 -0.69
C ASP A 70 1.04 -3.79 -1.06
N LEU A 71 0.68 -3.94 -2.34
CA LEU A 71 -0.47 -4.76 -2.78
C LEU A 71 -0.31 -6.24 -2.40
N ASP A 72 0.93 -6.69 -2.20
CA ASP A 72 1.31 -8.07 -1.94
C ASP A 72 2.04 -8.29 -0.60
N ALA A 73 1.91 -7.34 0.33
CA ALA A 73 2.62 -7.37 1.62
C ALA A 73 2.30 -8.62 2.46
N ALA A 74 1.03 -9.01 2.59
CA ALA A 74 0.63 -10.15 3.42
C ALA A 74 1.06 -11.49 2.80
N VAL A 75 0.89 -11.66 1.48
CA VAL A 75 1.31 -12.89 0.80
C VAL A 75 2.83 -13.06 0.77
N LYS A 76 3.60 -11.96 0.64
CA LYS A 76 5.06 -11.98 0.80
C LYS A 76 5.47 -12.45 2.18
N GLN A 77 4.83 -11.92 3.23
CA GLN A 77 5.11 -12.31 4.61
C GLN A 77 4.75 -13.78 4.87
N TRP A 78 3.57 -14.25 4.47
CA TRP A 78 3.16 -15.65 4.67
C TRP A 78 4.04 -16.63 3.89
N ALA A 79 4.48 -16.26 2.69
CA ALA A 79 5.44 -17.04 1.92
C ALA A 79 6.81 -17.11 2.61
N ALA A 80 7.31 -15.99 3.15
CA ALA A 80 8.56 -15.94 3.91
C ALA A 80 8.51 -16.80 5.19
N GLN A 81 7.33 -16.86 5.83
CA GLN A 81 7.05 -17.73 6.97
C GLN A 81 6.77 -19.19 6.59
N ALA A 82 6.76 -19.54 5.30
CA ALA A 82 6.41 -20.85 4.77
C ALA A 82 5.04 -21.37 5.26
N GLN A 83 4.05 -20.48 5.37
CA GLN A 83 2.69 -20.84 5.79
C GLN A 83 2.07 -21.82 4.80
N VAL A 84 1.47 -22.89 5.31
CA VAL A 84 0.90 -23.96 4.50
C VAL A 84 -0.46 -23.55 3.94
N ASN A 85 -0.65 -23.66 2.62
CA ASN A 85 -1.91 -23.39 1.94
C ASN A 85 -2.90 -24.56 2.05
N ALA A 86 -4.11 -24.41 1.50
CA ALA A 86 -5.18 -25.41 1.59
C ALA A 86 -4.88 -26.75 0.89
N ASN A 87 -3.78 -26.81 0.12
CA ASN A 87 -3.31 -27.98 -0.62
C ASN A 87 -2.17 -28.72 0.12
N GLY A 88 -1.78 -28.27 1.32
CA GLY A 88 -0.81 -28.96 2.18
C GLY A 88 0.66 -28.60 1.93
N TYR A 89 0.94 -27.52 1.19
CA TYR A 89 2.28 -26.97 0.98
C TYR A 89 2.25 -25.44 0.95
N PRO A 90 3.38 -24.72 1.10
CA PRO A 90 3.39 -23.26 0.95
C PRO A 90 3.12 -22.82 -0.49
N THR A 91 2.31 -21.78 -0.68
CA THR A 91 2.03 -21.21 -2.00
C THR A 91 3.28 -20.52 -2.54
N ALA A 92 3.66 -20.81 -3.78
CA ALA A 92 4.81 -20.18 -4.40
C ALA A 92 4.45 -18.75 -4.85
N VAL A 93 4.86 -17.76 -4.05
CA VAL A 93 4.70 -16.34 -4.36
C VAL A 93 5.90 -15.85 -5.16
N GLN A 94 5.65 -15.26 -6.33
CA GLN A 94 6.69 -14.73 -7.21
C GLN A 94 6.43 -13.24 -7.48
N PRO A 95 7.07 -12.33 -6.71
CA PRO A 95 7.06 -10.91 -6.98
C PRO A 95 7.85 -10.57 -8.24
N MET A 96 7.27 -9.74 -9.10
CA MET A 96 7.81 -9.43 -10.42
C MET A 96 8.41 -8.03 -10.43
N GLN A 97 9.51 -7.86 -11.17
CA GLN A 97 10.18 -6.56 -11.30
C GLN A 97 9.43 -5.60 -12.24
N THR A 98 8.68 -6.12 -13.21
CA THR A 98 8.00 -5.31 -14.23
C THR A 98 6.55 -5.74 -14.41
N ARG A 99 5.69 -4.77 -14.78
CA ARG A 99 4.26 -4.99 -15.12
C ARG A 99 4.09 -6.08 -16.17
N GLN A 100 4.93 -6.06 -17.22
CA GLN A 100 4.92 -7.05 -18.29
C GLN A 100 5.39 -8.43 -17.82
N GLY A 101 6.37 -8.48 -16.91
CA GLY A 101 6.91 -9.72 -16.37
C GLY A 101 5.87 -10.58 -15.66
N ALA A 102 4.95 -9.94 -14.91
CA ALA A 102 3.85 -10.62 -14.25
C ALA A 102 2.92 -11.37 -15.22
N GLY A 103 2.67 -10.82 -16.40
CA GLY A 103 1.84 -11.47 -17.42
C GLY A 103 2.56 -12.59 -18.16
N ALA A 104 3.80 -12.33 -18.59
CA ALA A 104 4.58 -13.29 -19.38
C ALA A 104 4.89 -14.58 -18.60
N ILE A 105 5.18 -14.46 -17.30
CA ILE A 105 5.50 -15.62 -16.45
C ILE A 105 4.24 -16.43 -16.11
N ALA A 106 3.11 -15.76 -15.83
CA ALA A 106 1.84 -16.45 -15.64
C ALA A 106 1.48 -17.28 -16.87
N LEU A 107 1.61 -16.70 -18.06
CA LEU A 107 1.37 -17.38 -19.34
C LEU A 107 2.31 -18.57 -19.57
N GLY A 108 3.62 -18.37 -19.42
CA GLY A 108 4.62 -19.42 -19.61
C GLY A 108 4.44 -20.59 -18.64
N TYR A 109 3.94 -20.32 -17.43
CA TYR A 109 3.62 -21.37 -16.46
C TYR A 109 2.33 -22.11 -16.81
N ILE A 110 1.25 -21.37 -17.13
CA ILE A 110 -0.07 -21.94 -17.47
C ILE A 110 0.02 -22.85 -18.69
N PHE A 111 0.89 -22.53 -19.65
CA PHE A 111 1.08 -23.32 -20.88
C PHE A 111 2.38 -24.14 -20.89
N SER A 112 3.05 -24.30 -19.74
CA SER A 112 4.29 -25.08 -19.65
C SER A 112 4.05 -26.55 -19.98
N LYS A 113 4.91 -27.14 -20.82
CA LYS A 113 4.88 -28.59 -21.13
C LYS A 113 5.27 -29.45 -19.93
N ASP A 114 6.03 -28.89 -19.00
CA ASP A 114 6.50 -29.57 -17.78
C ASP A 114 5.51 -29.44 -16.62
N PHE A 115 4.30 -28.94 -16.89
CA PHE A 115 3.27 -28.74 -15.87
C PHE A 115 2.73 -30.07 -15.32
N ASP A 116 2.64 -30.17 -13.99
CA ASP A 116 2.06 -31.34 -13.33
C ASP A 116 0.55 -31.37 -13.56
N LEU A 117 0.10 -32.28 -14.44
CA LEU A 117 -1.32 -32.48 -14.77
C LEU A 117 -2.20 -32.73 -13.54
N LYS A 118 -1.64 -33.24 -12.42
CA LYS A 118 -2.39 -33.42 -11.16
C LYS A 118 -2.77 -32.09 -10.52
N LYS A 119 -2.14 -30.97 -10.88
CA LYS A 119 -2.42 -29.64 -10.34
C LYS A 119 -3.31 -28.79 -11.26
N ARG A 120 -3.80 -29.35 -12.36
CA ARG A 120 -4.54 -28.60 -13.40
C ARG A 120 -5.83 -27.96 -12.90
N TYR A 121 -6.46 -28.54 -11.89
CA TYR A 121 -7.70 -28.04 -11.29
C TYR A 121 -7.44 -27.03 -10.16
N ILE A 122 -6.18 -26.76 -9.80
CA ILE A 122 -5.83 -25.82 -8.74
C ILE A 122 -5.69 -24.42 -9.37
N PRO A 123 -6.35 -23.39 -8.81
CA PRO A 123 -6.27 -22.03 -9.33
C PRO A 123 -4.85 -21.47 -9.37
N GLN A 124 -4.65 -20.54 -10.30
CA GLN A 124 -3.49 -19.66 -10.39
C GLN A 124 -3.98 -18.22 -10.24
N SER A 125 -3.28 -17.43 -9.43
CA SER A 125 -3.71 -16.07 -9.13
C SER A 125 -2.66 -15.03 -9.48
N ILE A 126 -3.13 -13.84 -9.86
CA ILE A 126 -2.32 -12.62 -9.95
C ILE A 126 -2.84 -11.59 -8.95
N ILE A 127 -1.94 -10.89 -8.27
CA ILE A 127 -2.26 -9.66 -7.52
C ILE A 127 -1.53 -8.50 -8.17
N ALA A 128 -2.30 -7.51 -8.62
CA ALA A 128 -1.78 -6.33 -9.31
C ALA A 128 -2.74 -5.15 -9.20
N SER A 129 -2.32 -3.99 -9.72
CA SER A 129 -3.19 -2.83 -9.90
C SER A 129 -3.87 -2.80 -11.28
N SER A 130 -4.93 -2.01 -11.44
CA SER A 130 -5.57 -1.77 -12.75
C SER A 130 -4.57 -1.19 -13.77
N ALA A 131 -3.63 -0.35 -13.33
CA ALA A 131 -2.52 0.14 -14.14
C ALA A 131 -1.61 -0.95 -14.75
N THR A 132 -1.65 -2.16 -14.20
CA THR A 132 -0.88 -3.31 -14.69
C THR A 132 -1.62 -4.06 -15.80
N LEU A 133 -2.96 -4.01 -15.81
CA LEU A 133 -3.79 -4.81 -16.71
C LEU A 133 -3.52 -4.55 -18.19
N GLN A 134 -3.25 -3.30 -18.60
CA GLN A 134 -2.90 -2.96 -19.98
C GLN A 134 -1.66 -3.72 -20.47
N TYR A 135 -0.69 -3.95 -19.57
CA TYR A 135 0.54 -4.70 -19.86
C TYR A 135 0.32 -6.21 -19.82
N LEU A 136 -0.75 -6.68 -19.16
CA LEU A 136 -1.15 -8.08 -19.13
C LEU A 136 -2.01 -8.47 -20.34
N ARG A 137 -2.56 -7.51 -21.10
CA ARG A 137 -3.48 -7.75 -22.22
C ARG A 137 -3.03 -8.86 -23.17
N PRO A 138 -1.78 -8.90 -23.69
CA PRO A 138 -1.37 -9.97 -24.61
C PRO A 138 -1.38 -11.36 -23.97
N ALA A 139 -1.06 -11.45 -22.68
CA ALA A 139 -1.10 -12.71 -21.93
C ALA A 139 -2.54 -13.15 -21.65
N LEU A 140 -3.41 -12.21 -21.28
CA LEU A 140 -4.83 -12.46 -21.04
C LEU A 140 -5.57 -12.85 -22.32
N GLU A 141 -5.20 -12.28 -23.47
CA GLU A 141 -5.75 -12.65 -24.77
C GLU A 141 -5.45 -14.11 -25.10
N GLN A 142 -4.19 -14.55 -24.98
CA GLN A 142 -3.84 -15.96 -25.21
C GLN A 142 -4.53 -16.90 -24.23
N LEU A 143 -4.65 -16.48 -22.97
CA LEU A 143 -5.37 -17.23 -21.94
C LEU A 143 -6.86 -17.36 -22.31
N SER A 144 -7.51 -16.30 -22.77
CA SER A 144 -8.92 -16.31 -23.19
C SER A 144 -9.21 -17.28 -24.34
N LEU A 145 -8.23 -17.56 -25.20
CA LEU A 145 -8.37 -18.49 -26.31
C LEU A 145 -8.15 -19.95 -25.91
N LEU A 146 -7.41 -20.20 -24.82
CA LEU A 146 -6.93 -21.53 -24.43
C LEU A 146 -7.34 -21.93 -23.01
N TYR A 147 -8.23 -21.18 -22.36
CA TYR A 147 -8.57 -21.40 -20.96
C TYR A 147 -9.17 -22.79 -20.68
N SER A 148 -9.84 -23.40 -21.67
CA SER A 148 -10.39 -24.76 -21.54
C SER A 148 -9.34 -25.84 -21.30
N VAL A 149 -8.08 -25.54 -21.60
CA VAL A 149 -6.93 -26.42 -21.36
C VAL A 149 -5.95 -25.85 -20.33
N ALA A 150 -6.20 -24.64 -19.82
CA ALA A 150 -5.40 -24.00 -18.79
C ALA A 150 -5.87 -24.40 -17.38
N ASN A 151 -5.09 -23.99 -16.37
CA ASN A 151 -5.58 -23.92 -15.01
C ASN A 151 -6.62 -22.81 -14.86
N PRO A 152 -7.57 -22.92 -13.90
CA PRO A 152 -8.41 -21.79 -13.50
C PRO A 152 -7.54 -20.58 -13.15
N PHE A 153 -7.85 -19.44 -13.75
CA PHE A 153 -7.06 -18.22 -13.60
C PHE A 153 -7.92 -17.08 -13.06
N VAL A 154 -7.44 -16.43 -11.99
CA VAL A 154 -8.05 -15.24 -11.42
C VAL A 154 -7.03 -14.12 -11.24
N ALA A 155 -7.35 -12.91 -11.68
CA ALA A 155 -6.58 -11.71 -11.40
C ALA A 155 -7.31 -10.89 -10.34
N HIS A 156 -6.75 -10.79 -9.13
CA HIS A 156 -7.23 -9.88 -8.10
C HIS A 156 -6.58 -8.51 -8.29
N VAL A 157 -7.38 -7.56 -8.75
CA VAL A 157 -6.96 -6.25 -9.22
C VAL A 157 -7.43 -5.18 -8.26
N ALA A 158 -6.50 -4.47 -7.63
CA ALA A 158 -6.79 -3.22 -6.96
C ALA A 158 -7.05 -2.14 -8.03
N ALA A 159 -8.24 -1.54 -8.05
CA ALA A 159 -8.55 -0.39 -8.89
C ALA A 159 -7.75 0.81 -8.38
N VAL A 160 -6.56 0.97 -8.95
CA VAL A 160 -5.64 2.07 -8.67
C VAL A 160 -4.74 2.30 -9.89
N ASP A 161 -4.73 3.54 -10.35
CA ASP A 161 -3.77 4.05 -11.33
C ASP A 161 -3.30 5.45 -10.91
N TYR A 162 -2.44 6.07 -11.72
CA TYR A 162 -1.93 7.42 -11.50
C TYR A 162 -2.29 8.33 -12.67
N ALA A 163 -3.03 9.41 -12.40
CA ALA A 163 -3.43 10.38 -13.42
C ALA A 163 -2.43 11.55 -13.48
N GLY A 164 -1.80 11.78 -14.64
CA GLY A 164 -0.76 12.79 -14.86
C GLY A 164 -1.25 14.24 -15.11
N GLY A 165 -2.35 14.66 -14.48
CA GLY A 165 -2.94 16.00 -14.66
C GLY A 165 -2.30 17.11 -13.80
N ALA A 166 -2.96 18.27 -13.73
CA ALA A 166 -2.46 19.47 -13.02
C ALA A 166 -2.23 19.27 -11.50
N VAL A 167 -2.93 18.32 -10.88
CA VAL A 167 -2.82 17.96 -9.44
C VAL A 167 -2.44 16.48 -9.31
N GLY A 168 -1.58 15.97 -10.21
CA GLY A 168 -1.35 14.53 -10.42
C GLY A 168 -1.34 13.68 -9.15
N GLY A 169 -2.01 12.53 -9.20
CA GLY A 169 -2.20 11.68 -8.03
C GLY A 169 -2.85 10.34 -8.36
N LEU A 170 -3.10 9.57 -7.31
CA LEU A 170 -3.67 8.25 -7.40
C LEU A 170 -5.18 8.32 -7.64
N VAL A 171 -5.69 7.48 -8.54
CA VAL A 171 -7.09 7.46 -8.99
C VAL A 171 -7.63 6.03 -9.03
N ALA A 172 -8.93 5.87 -8.80
CA ALA A 172 -9.60 4.57 -8.89
C ALA A 172 -10.04 4.29 -10.35
N ASP A 173 -9.24 3.54 -11.09
CA ASP A 173 -9.55 3.17 -12.48
C ASP A 173 -10.23 1.80 -12.57
N TYR A 174 -11.52 1.81 -12.90
CA TYR A 174 -12.31 0.63 -13.28
C TYR A 174 -12.43 0.47 -14.80
N THR A 175 -12.19 1.53 -15.59
CA THR A 175 -12.37 1.52 -17.04
C THR A 175 -11.51 0.47 -17.74
N THR A 176 -10.25 0.30 -17.31
CA THR A 176 -9.35 -0.73 -17.87
C THR A 176 -9.89 -2.14 -17.62
N SER A 177 -10.51 -2.39 -16.46
CA SER A 177 -11.05 -3.71 -16.14
C SER A 177 -12.33 -4.00 -16.94
N LEU A 178 -13.21 -3.00 -17.07
CA LEU A 178 -14.43 -3.09 -17.89
C LEU A 178 -14.10 -3.38 -19.36
N ALA A 179 -13.20 -2.58 -19.94
CA ALA A 179 -12.81 -2.71 -21.34
C ALA A 179 -12.15 -4.07 -21.63
N LEU A 180 -11.20 -4.52 -20.80
CA LEU A 180 -10.55 -5.82 -21.04
C LEU A 180 -11.49 -7.01 -20.85
N ALA A 181 -12.40 -6.94 -19.89
CA ALA A 181 -13.37 -8.01 -19.68
C ALA A 181 -14.30 -8.15 -20.89
N GLU A 182 -14.72 -7.03 -21.47
CA GLU A 182 -15.52 -7.00 -22.68
C GLU A 182 -14.73 -7.47 -23.91
N GLU A 183 -13.57 -6.88 -24.19
CA GLU A 183 -12.77 -7.17 -25.39
C GLU A 183 -12.29 -8.63 -25.46
N LEU A 184 -11.91 -9.19 -24.31
CA LEU A 184 -11.31 -10.53 -24.22
C LEU A 184 -12.31 -11.61 -23.75
N GLY A 185 -13.54 -11.23 -23.44
CA GLY A 185 -14.56 -12.16 -22.91
C GLY A 185 -14.21 -12.76 -21.55
N LEU A 186 -13.54 -11.99 -20.69
CA LEU A 186 -13.18 -12.40 -19.33
C LEU A 186 -14.33 -12.12 -18.35
N GLY A 187 -14.32 -12.83 -17.23
CA GLY A 187 -15.23 -12.60 -16.14
C GLY A 187 -14.82 -11.33 -15.41
N LEU A 188 -15.78 -10.53 -14.97
CA LEU A 188 -15.51 -9.34 -14.17
C LEU A 188 -16.44 -9.29 -12.97
N VAL A 189 -15.84 -9.41 -11.78
CA VAL A 189 -16.52 -9.38 -10.49
C VAL A 189 -15.99 -8.20 -9.67
N SER A 190 -16.88 -7.40 -9.09
CA SER A 190 -16.54 -6.29 -8.20
C SER A 190 -16.86 -6.64 -6.75
N SER A 191 -15.98 -6.27 -5.82
CA SER A 191 -16.32 -6.19 -4.39
C SER A 191 -16.98 -4.86 -4.09
N LEU A 192 -18.17 -4.86 -3.51
CA LEU A 192 -18.92 -3.64 -3.18
C LEU A 192 -18.52 -3.06 -1.83
N SER A 193 -18.02 -3.86 -0.89
CA SER A 193 -17.54 -3.40 0.43
C SER A 193 -16.40 -4.27 0.97
N ALA A 194 -15.75 -3.80 2.05
CA ALA A 194 -14.73 -4.58 2.76
C ALA A 194 -15.31 -5.87 3.37
N TYR A 195 -16.59 -5.83 3.80
CA TYR A 195 -17.27 -6.93 4.48
C TYR A 195 -17.51 -8.15 3.57
N GLU A 196 -17.69 -7.94 2.27
CA GLU A 196 -17.88 -9.02 1.29
C GLU A 196 -16.62 -9.39 0.50
N SER A 197 -15.52 -8.64 0.67
CA SER A 197 -14.31 -8.78 -0.15
C SER A 197 -13.71 -10.20 -0.12
N GLN A 198 -13.78 -10.89 1.03
CA GLN A 198 -13.36 -12.30 1.11
C GLN A 198 -14.27 -13.22 0.28
N HIS A 199 -15.59 -13.02 0.38
CA HIS A 199 -16.58 -13.80 -0.35
C HIS A 199 -16.44 -13.56 -1.85
N MET A 200 -16.23 -12.32 -2.28
CA MET A 200 -16.07 -11.98 -3.69
C MET A 200 -14.76 -12.46 -4.30
N ALA A 201 -13.66 -12.46 -3.54
CA ALA A 201 -12.43 -13.10 -3.95
C ALA A 201 -12.60 -14.62 -4.11
N LEU A 202 -13.31 -15.27 -3.17
CA LEU A 202 -13.62 -16.70 -3.24
C LEU A 202 -14.53 -17.02 -4.43
N PHE A 203 -15.58 -16.22 -4.64
CA PHE A 203 -16.50 -16.34 -5.75
C PHE A 203 -15.78 -16.19 -7.09
N SER A 204 -14.90 -15.20 -7.21
CA SER A 204 -14.10 -14.97 -8.43
C SER A 204 -13.14 -16.13 -8.72
N THR A 205 -12.53 -16.69 -7.67
CA THR A 205 -11.69 -17.91 -7.77
C THR A 205 -12.52 -19.12 -8.22
N LEU A 206 -13.80 -19.22 -7.83
CA LEU A 206 -14.72 -20.26 -8.31
C LEU A 206 -15.16 -20.01 -9.75
N LEU A 207 -15.48 -18.75 -10.12
CA LEU A 207 -15.85 -18.36 -11.47
C LEU A 207 -14.72 -18.62 -12.48
N ALA A 208 -13.47 -18.51 -12.03
CA ALA A 208 -12.28 -18.86 -12.80
C ALA A 208 -12.28 -20.31 -13.33
N SER A 209 -13.07 -21.22 -12.74
CA SER A 209 -13.26 -22.58 -13.25
C SER A 209 -14.19 -22.66 -14.47
N ILE A 210 -14.99 -21.61 -14.71
CA ILE A 210 -15.90 -21.49 -15.85
C ILE A 210 -15.24 -20.67 -16.95
N LEU A 211 -14.66 -19.51 -16.61
CA LEU A 211 -13.95 -18.63 -17.51
C LEU A 211 -12.93 -17.78 -16.74
N PRO A 212 -11.79 -17.38 -17.34
CA PRO A 212 -10.81 -16.57 -16.64
C PRO A 212 -11.42 -15.27 -16.12
N THR A 213 -11.11 -14.91 -14.89
CA THR A 213 -11.85 -13.87 -14.17
C THR A 213 -10.94 -12.78 -13.62
N ILE A 214 -11.34 -11.53 -13.80
CA ILE A 214 -10.81 -10.36 -13.10
C ILE A 214 -11.73 -10.09 -11.90
N HIS A 215 -11.15 -10.05 -10.72
CA HIS A 215 -11.78 -9.58 -9.49
C HIS A 215 -11.26 -8.18 -9.20
N VAL A 216 -12.13 -7.17 -9.25
CA VAL A 216 -11.75 -5.77 -9.02
C VAL A 216 -12.35 -5.24 -7.71
N TYR A 217 -11.59 -4.42 -7.01
CA TYR A 217 -12.02 -3.75 -5.78
C TYR A 217 -11.33 -2.40 -5.67
N ASP A 218 -11.89 -1.46 -4.92
CA ASP A 218 -11.25 -0.16 -4.68
C ASP A 218 -9.88 -0.33 -3.99
N GLY A 219 -8.82 0.03 -4.69
CA GLY A 219 -7.43 -0.03 -4.19
C GLY A 219 -7.00 1.22 -3.41
N MET A 220 -7.82 2.27 -3.44
CA MET A 220 -7.50 3.58 -2.91
C MET A 220 -7.83 3.71 -1.43
N ARG A 221 -9.06 3.36 -1.06
CA ARG A 221 -9.62 3.58 0.27
C ARG A 221 -10.07 2.28 0.91
N VAL A 222 -11.08 1.60 0.36
CA VAL A 222 -11.69 0.41 0.96
C VAL A 222 -10.69 -0.75 1.04
N GLY A 223 -9.81 -0.87 0.04
CA GLY A 223 -8.70 -1.82 0.03
C GLY A 223 -7.77 -1.68 1.24
N ARG A 224 -7.66 -0.47 1.81
CA ARG A 224 -6.69 -0.10 2.85
C ARG A 224 -7.33 0.30 4.19
N GLU A 225 -8.64 0.51 4.21
CA GLU A 225 -9.36 0.80 5.44
C GLU A 225 -9.29 -0.39 6.38
N ILE A 226 -8.90 -0.12 7.62
CA ILE A 226 -8.89 -1.11 8.69
C ILE A 226 -10.29 -1.10 9.31
N THR A 227 -10.97 -2.22 9.20
CA THR A 227 -12.32 -2.41 9.76
C THR A 227 -12.45 -3.81 10.34
N GLN A 228 -13.41 -4.00 11.24
CA GLN A 228 -13.71 -5.32 11.78
C GLN A 228 -14.64 -6.07 10.84
N VAL A 229 -14.19 -7.21 10.32
CA VAL A 229 -15.05 -8.13 9.56
C VAL A 229 -15.41 -9.29 10.47
N ILE A 230 -16.71 -9.56 10.64
CA ILE A 230 -17.24 -10.48 11.66
C ILE A 230 -17.14 -11.94 11.24
N ASP A 231 -17.48 -12.24 9.99
CA ASP A 231 -17.65 -13.62 9.50
C ASP A 231 -16.49 -14.06 8.61
N VAL A 232 -15.26 -13.74 9.00
CA VAL A 232 -14.06 -14.11 8.22
C VAL A 232 -13.85 -15.62 8.26
N LEU A 233 -13.82 -16.26 7.09
CA LEU A 233 -13.47 -17.66 6.96
C LEU A 233 -11.97 -17.86 7.21
N ASP A 234 -11.64 -18.88 8.00
CA ASP A 234 -10.27 -19.34 8.13
C ASP A 234 -9.86 -20.15 6.87
N GLN A 235 -8.59 -20.53 6.79
CA GLN A 235 -8.09 -21.34 5.68
C GLN A 235 -8.90 -22.64 5.46
N SER A 236 -9.31 -23.29 6.55
CA SER A 236 -10.05 -24.56 6.48
C SER A 236 -11.47 -24.34 5.94
N GLY A 237 -12.15 -23.29 6.39
CA GLY A 237 -13.44 -22.84 5.90
C GLY A 237 -13.40 -22.43 4.44
N LEU A 238 -12.38 -21.69 4.01
CA LEU A 238 -12.16 -21.35 2.59
C LEU A 238 -12.01 -22.59 1.72
N SER A 239 -11.14 -23.54 2.13
CA SER A 239 -10.92 -24.80 1.40
C SER A 239 -12.20 -25.65 1.31
N ALA A 240 -12.91 -25.79 2.43
CA ALA A 240 -14.12 -26.58 2.51
C ALA A 240 -15.23 -25.99 1.63
N THR A 241 -15.43 -24.67 1.70
CA THR A 241 -16.43 -23.96 0.89
C THR A 241 -16.10 -24.08 -0.59
N TYR A 242 -14.85 -23.79 -0.98
CA TYR A 242 -14.39 -23.91 -2.37
C TYR A 242 -14.66 -25.31 -2.94
N LYS A 243 -14.26 -26.37 -2.21
CA LYS A 243 -14.45 -27.77 -2.65
C LYS A 243 -15.92 -28.17 -2.74
N LYS A 244 -16.76 -27.75 -1.78
CA LYS A 244 -18.20 -28.08 -1.77
C LYS A 244 -18.92 -27.42 -2.94
N VAL A 245 -18.69 -26.13 -3.18
CA VAL A 245 -19.31 -25.40 -4.31
C VAL A 245 -18.86 -26.03 -5.63
N LEU A 246 -17.58 -26.33 -5.80
CA LEU A 246 -17.07 -26.97 -7.01
C LEU A 246 -17.66 -28.38 -7.24
N ALA A 247 -17.82 -29.16 -6.18
CA ALA A 247 -18.46 -30.48 -6.25
C ALA A 247 -19.93 -30.37 -6.68
N GLU A 248 -20.67 -29.41 -6.13
CA GLU A 248 -22.08 -29.17 -6.50
C GLU A 248 -22.21 -28.73 -7.96
N LEU A 249 -21.31 -27.87 -8.44
CA LEU A 249 -21.27 -27.44 -9.84
C LEU A 249 -21.00 -28.58 -10.82
N THR A 250 -20.09 -29.48 -10.49
CA THR A 250 -19.65 -30.58 -11.37
C THR A 250 -20.57 -31.80 -11.33
N SER A 251 -21.39 -31.94 -10.28
CA SER A 251 -22.28 -33.09 -10.08
C SER A 251 -23.48 -33.16 -11.02
N ASP A 252 -23.79 -32.07 -11.73
CA ASP A 252 -25.03 -31.96 -12.49
C ASP A 252 -24.82 -32.20 -14.00
N PRO A 253 -25.57 -33.15 -14.59
CA PRO A 253 -25.44 -33.50 -16.01
C PRO A 253 -25.78 -32.36 -16.98
N ASP A 254 -26.60 -31.39 -16.59
CA ASP A 254 -27.08 -30.31 -17.47
C ASP A 254 -26.07 -29.16 -17.63
N GLN A 255 -24.96 -29.16 -16.87
CA GLN A 255 -23.94 -28.10 -16.88
C GLN A 255 -23.31 -27.89 -18.27
N LYS A 256 -23.20 -28.94 -19.10
CA LYS A 256 -22.55 -28.86 -20.42
C LYS A 256 -23.32 -28.02 -21.44
N HIS A 257 -24.64 -27.89 -21.26
CA HIS A 257 -25.52 -27.18 -22.19
C HIS A 257 -25.76 -25.72 -21.80
N LEU A 258 -25.35 -25.33 -20.58
CA LEU A 258 -25.47 -23.95 -20.11
C LEU A 258 -24.37 -23.07 -20.76
N ASP A 259 -24.79 -21.89 -21.17
CA ASP A 259 -23.90 -20.78 -21.52
C ASP A 259 -23.22 -20.22 -20.26
N ALA A 260 -22.41 -19.18 -20.44
CA ALA A 260 -21.66 -18.59 -19.34
C ALA A 260 -22.57 -17.96 -18.27
N GLU A 261 -23.68 -17.34 -18.69
CA GLU A 261 -24.69 -16.74 -17.80
C GLU A 261 -25.43 -17.79 -16.97
N GLY A 262 -25.91 -18.88 -17.60
CA GLY A 262 -26.55 -19.97 -16.89
C GLY A 262 -25.62 -20.64 -15.87
N LYS A 263 -24.32 -20.77 -16.21
CA LYS A 263 -23.30 -21.27 -15.27
C LYS A 263 -23.05 -20.28 -14.13
N LEU A 264 -23.05 -18.97 -14.39
CA LEU A 264 -22.92 -17.92 -13.38
C LEU A 264 -24.06 -17.98 -12.36
N LEU A 265 -25.32 -18.03 -12.81
CA LEU A 265 -26.48 -18.06 -11.91
C LEU A 265 -26.50 -19.33 -11.05
N ARG A 266 -26.07 -20.45 -11.61
CA ARG A 266 -25.89 -21.69 -10.87
C ARG A 266 -24.79 -21.59 -9.82
N LEU A 267 -23.66 -20.97 -10.16
CA LEU A 267 -22.57 -20.70 -9.22
C LEU A 267 -23.07 -19.85 -8.05
N PHE A 268 -23.82 -18.78 -8.30
CA PHE A 268 -24.45 -17.99 -7.23
C PHE A 268 -25.33 -18.83 -6.33
N LYS A 269 -26.20 -19.67 -6.90
CA LYS A 269 -27.09 -20.55 -6.11
C LYS A 269 -26.30 -21.48 -5.19
N ALA A 270 -25.28 -22.16 -5.70
CA ALA A 270 -24.44 -23.06 -4.91
C ALA A 270 -23.63 -22.29 -3.85
N PHE A 271 -23.06 -21.13 -4.23
CA PHE A 271 -22.28 -20.27 -3.36
C PHE A 271 -23.10 -19.75 -2.18
N ASN A 272 -24.28 -19.17 -2.47
CA ASN A 272 -25.24 -18.70 -1.47
C ASN A 272 -25.73 -19.83 -0.56
N GLY A 273 -26.00 -21.02 -1.13
CA GLY A 273 -26.39 -22.19 -0.35
C GLY A 273 -25.34 -22.64 0.67
N GLN A 274 -24.05 -22.48 0.36
CA GLN A 274 -22.96 -22.84 1.28
C GLN A 274 -22.67 -21.77 2.34
N LEU A 275 -22.78 -20.48 1.98
CA LEU A 275 -22.47 -19.38 2.89
C LEU A 275 -23.68 -18.85 3.67
N GLY A 276 -24.90 -19.22 3.28
CA GLY A 276 -26.13 -18.65 3.86
C GLY A 276 -26.36 -17.18 3.47
N THR A 277 -25.78 -16.75 2.35
CA THR A 277 -25.90 -15.39 1.79
C THR A 277 -26.95 -15.35 0.69
N ASP A 278 -27.29 -14.14 0.22
CA ASP A 278 -28.21 -13.93 -0.90
C ASP A 278 -27.62 -12.99 -1.96
N TYR A 279 -26.35 -13.22 -2.31
CA TYR A 279 -25.68 -12.41 -3.31
C TYR A 279 -26.29 -12.63 -4.69
N SER A 280 -26.43 -11.53 -5.43
CA SER A 280 -26.90 -11.55 -6.83
C SER A 280 -25.89 -10.88 -7.76
N PRO A 281 -25.93 -11.15 -9.09
CA PRO A 281 -25.11 -10.43 -10.07
C PRO A 281 -25.42 -8.93 -10.08
N PHE A 282 -26.68 -8.58 -9.85
CA PHE A 282 -27.21 -7.22 -9.79
C PHE A 282 -28.03 -7.07 -8.51
N GLU A 283 -27.71 -6.09 -7.67
CA GLU A 283 -28.39 -5.87 -6.39
C GLU A 283 -29.14 -4.55 -6.37
N TYR A 284 -30.43 -4.61 -6.05
CA TYR A 284 -31.28 -3.43 -5.97
C TYR A 284 -31.40 -2.91 -4.53
N ASN A 285 -31.21 -1.60 -4.34
CA ASN A 285 -31.49 -0.92 -3.08
C ASN A 285 -32.30 0.37 -3.33
N GLY A 286 -33.26 0.67 -2.46
CA GLY A 286 -34.07 1.90 -2.53
C GLY A 286 -35.57 1.61 -2.44
N HIS A 287 -36.39 2.54 -2.97
CA HIS A 287 -37.84 2.44 -2.89
C HIS A 287 -38.37 1.27 -3.72
N SER A 288 -39.30 0.46 -3.21
CA SER A 288 -39.89 -0.69 -3.94
C SER A 288 -40.63 -0.34 -5.24
N GLU A 289 -40.94 0.94 -5.44
CA GLU A 289 -41.69 1.51 -6.57
C GLU A 289 -40.92 2.71 -7.15
N ALA A 290 -39.58 2.61 -7.21
CA ALA A 290 -38.76 3.68 -7.75
C ALA A 290 -39.12 4.00 -9.21
N THR A 291 -39.14 5.29 -9.54
CA THR A 291 -39.32 5.80 -10.90
C THR A 291 -38.00 6.13 -11.56
N SER A 292 -36.98 6.46 -10.77
CA SER A 292 -35.63 6.79 -11.20
C SER A 292 -34.65 5.86 -10.52
N VAL A 293 -33.83 5.14 -11.30
CA VAL A 293 -32.88 4.15 -10.78
C VAL A 293 -31.48 4.45 -11.30
N LEU A 294 -30.49 4.55 -10.41
CA LEU A 294 -29.08 4.59 -10.80
C LEU A 294 -28.53 3.18 -11.03
N VAL A 295 -27.57 3.03 -11.93
CA VAL A 295 -26.75 1.82 -12.11
C VAL A 295 -25.30 2.19 -11.85
N SER A 296 -24.66 1.46 -10.95
CA SER A 296 -23.28 1.73 -10.54
C SER A 296 -22.41 0.47 -10.56
N PHE A 297 -21.14 0.65 -10.88
CA PHE A 297 -20.09 -0.36 -10.80
C PHE A 297 -18.90 0.24 -10.05
N GLY A 298 -18.22 -0.58 -9.26
CA GLY A 298 -17.15 -0.13 -8.35
C GLY A 298 -17.59 -0.11 -6.89
N THR A 299 -16.62 -0.12 -5.99
CA THR A 299 -16.84 -0.30 -4.55
C THR A 299 -17.45 0.95 -3.91
N ILE A 300 -16.81 2.11 -4.12
CA ILE A 300 -17.22 3.38 -3.50
C ILE A 300 -18.54 3.86 -4.12
N GLU A 301 -18.64 3.82 -5.45
CA GLU A 301 -19.80 4.25 -6.21
C GLU A 301 -21.07 3.51 -5.77
N SER A 302 -20.98 2.18 -5.71
CA SER A 302 -22.11 1.33 -5.34
C SER A 302 -22.53 1.52 -3.88
N THR A 303 -21.57 1.56 -2.96
CA THR A 303 -21.88 1.71 -1.53
C THR A 303 -22.48 3.09 -1.23
N LEU A 304 -21.92 4.17 -1.78
CA LEU A 304 -22.48 5.51 -1.60
C LEU A 304 -23.87 5.63 -2.22
N ALA A 305 -24.05 5.15 -3.46
CA ALA A 305 -25.33 5.21 -4.14
C ALA A 305 -26.40 4.41 -3.38
N SER A 306 -26.08 3.23 -2.83
CA SER A 306 -27.01 2.45 -2.00
C SER A 306 -27.41 3.15 -0.71
N GLN A 307 -26.45 3.74 0.01
CA GLN A 307 -26.75 4.44 1.26
C GLN A 307 -27.61 5.68 1.03
N ILE A 308 -27.31 6.44 -0.02
CA ILE A 308 -28.08 7.63 -0.39
C ILE A 308 -29.47 7.23 -0.91
N ALA A 309 -29.57 6.23 -1.78
CA ALA A 309 -30.86 5.71 -2.23
C ALA A 309 -31.74 5.25 -1.06
N ALA A 310 -31.16 4.54 -0.08
CA ALA A 310 -31.88 4.08 1.11
C ALA A 310 -32.33 5.26 2.00
N SER A 311 -31.48 6.28 2.16
CA SER A 311 -31.83 7.50 2.90
C SER A 311 -32.96 8.29 2.21
N LEU A 312 -32.85 8.47 0.90
CA LEU A 312 -33.86 9.16 0.08
C LEU A 312 -35.18 8.38 0.01
N ALA A 313 -35.13 7.05 -0.04
CA ALA A 313 -36.33 6.23 0.02
C ALA A 313 -37.06 6.37 1.36
N LYS A 314 -36.34 6.51 2.48
CA LYS A 314 -36.93 6.78 3.80
C LYS A 314 -37.60 8.15 3.88
N SER A 315 -37.10 9.16 3.16
CA SER A 315 -37.74 10.47 3.04
C SER A 315 -38.88 10.52 2.03
N GLY A 316 -39.20 9.39 1.38
CA GLY A 316 -40.34 9.23 0.46
C GLY A 316 -40.00 9.45 -1.02
N ALA A 317 -38.73 9.70 -1.36
CA ALA A 317 -38.31 9.82 -2.76
C ALA A 317 -38.38 8.46 -3.46
N ARG A 318 -38.94 8.44 -4.69
CA ARG A 318 -39.07 7.24 -5.52
C ARG A 318 -37.81 6.95 -6.31
N VAL A 319 -36.70 6.82 -5.60
CA VAL A 319 -35.38 6.53 -6.16
C VAL A 319 -34.85 5.18 -5.72
N GLY A 320 -33.98 4.60 -6.53
CA GLY A 320 -33.26 3.37 -6.21
C GLY A 320 -31.93 3.28 -6.94
N VAL A 321 -31.16 2.25 -6.64
CA VAL A 321 -29.91 1.92 -7.30
C VAL A 321 -29.84 0.43 -7.60
N VAL A 322 -29.21 0.06 -8.72
CA VAL A 322 -28.77 -1.29 -9.04
C VAL A 322 -27.25 -1.31 -9.05
N ASN A 323 -26.66 -2.02 -8.10
CA ASN A 323 -25.22 -2.25 -8.04
C ASN A 323 -24.85 -3.45 -8.90
N VAL A 324 -23.90 -3.27 -9.80
CA VAL A 324 -23.38 -4.32 -10.67
C VAL A 324 -22.22 -5.02 -9.96
N ARG A 325 -22.47 -6.23 -9.46
CA ARG A 325 -21.43 -7.08 -8.87
C ARG A 325 -20.71 -7.89 -9.93
N VAL A 326 -21.43 -8.49 -10.86
CA VAL A 326 -20.84 -9.25 -11.97
C VAL A 326 -21.18 -8.56 -13.28
N TYR A 327 -20.19 -7.89 -13.86
CA TYR A 327 -20.33 -7.21 -15.15
C TYR A 327 -20.20 -8.17 -16.33
N ARG A 328 -19.33 -9.19 -16.19
CA ARG A 328 -19.17 -10.24 -17.20
C ARG A 328 -19.11 -11.62 -16.55
N PRO A 329 -19.83 -12.63 -17.08
CA PRO A 329 -20.87 -12.54 -18.11
C PRO A 329 -22.04 -11.64 -17.69
N PHE A 330 -22.57 -10.81 -18.60
CA PHE A 330 -23.65 -9.86 -18.29
C PHE A 330 -25.00 -10.57 -18.39
N ALA A 331 -25.56 -11.00 -17.26
CA ALA A 331 -26.85 -11.72 -17.24
C ALA A 331 -28.04 -10.76 -17.46
N GLU A 332 -28.37 -10.45 -18.71
CA GLU A 332 -29.36 -9.44 -19.10
C GLU A 332 -30.73 -9.64 -18.41
N GLU A 333 -31.25 -10.86 -18.39
CA GLU A 333 -32.53 -11.16 -17.74
C GLU A 333 -32.51 -10.89 -16.23
N SER A 334 -31.36 -11.09 -15.59
CA SER A 334 -31.17 -10.83 -14.16
C SER A 334 -31.07 -9.33 -13.88
N PHE A 335 -30.38 -8.58 -14.74
CA PHE A 335 -30.33 -7.12 -14.68
C PHE A 335 -31.72 -6.51 -14.81
N LEU A 336 -32.46 -6.86 -15.87
CA LEU A 336 -33.83 -6.38 -16.07
C LEU A 336 -34.71 -6.78 -14.89
N SER A 337 -34.52 -7.99 -14.34
CA SER A 337 -35.30 -8.46 -13.21
C SER A 337 -35.06 -7.71 -11.90
N ALA A 338 -33.85 -7.18 -11.70
CA ALA A 338 -33.50 -6.34 -10.55
C ALA A 338 -34.20 -4.98 -10.60
N LEU A 339 -34.56 -4.47 -11.78
CA LEU A 339 -35.25 -3.19 -11.91
C LEU A 339 -36.74 -3.30 -11.49
N PRO A 340 -37.24 -2.37 -10.64
CA PRO A 340 -38.66 -2.23 -10.33
C PRO A 340 -39.50 -2.03 -11.59
N LYS A 341 -40.72 -2.56 -11.61
CA LYS A 341 -41.64 -2.41 -12.76
C LYS A 341 -42.09 -0.96 -13.00
N SER A 342 -41.94 -0.10 -11.99
CA SER A 342 -42.28 1.33 -12.02
C SER A 342 -41.19 2.22 -12.62
N THR A 343 -40.02 1.67 -12.93
CA THR A 343 -38.87 2.43 -13.44
C THR A 343 -39.20 3.11 -14.76
N LYS A 344 -38.91 4.41 -14.83
CA LYS A 344 -39.11 5.26 -16.02
C LYS A 344 -37.79 5.81 -16.54
N VAL A 345 -36.85 6.10 -15.65
CA VAL A 345 -35.51 6.62 -15.98
C VAL A 345 -34.47 5.72 -15.33
N VAL A 346 -33.46 5.32 -16.09
CA VAL A 346 -32.27 4.61 -15.63
C VAL A 346 -31.07 5.50 -15.89
N GLY A 347 -30.41 5.95 -14.83
CA GLY A 347 -29.16 6.68 -14.92
C GLY A 347 -27.96 5.76 -14.73
N VAL A 348 -26.95 5.85 -15.58
CA VAL A 348 -25.73 5.03 -15.45
C VAL A 348 -24.58 5.91 -14.96
N LEU A 349 -23.95 5.53 -13.86
CA LEU A 349 -22.67 6.11 -13.45
C LEU A 349 -21.58 5.51 -14.33
N GLY A 350 -21.23 6.24 -15.40
CA GLY A 350 -20.36 5.77 -16.46
C GLY A 350 -18.93 6.31 -16.32
N GLN A 351 -18.00 5.51 -15.80
CA GLN A 351 -16.60 5.92 -15.77
C GLN A 351 -16.00 5.88 -17.18
N VAL A 352 -15.38 6.98 -17.61
CA VAL A 352 -14.64 7.12 -18.88
C VAL A 352 -13.18 7.43 -18.61
N GLN A 353 -12.30 7.25 -19.59
CA GLN A 353 -10.84 7.23 -19.37
C GLN A 353 -10.23 8.54 -18.82
N SER A 354 -10.86 9.70 -19.08
CA SER A 354 -10.30 11.00 -18.68
C SER A 354 -11.34 12.11 -18.62
N ASP A 355 -10.98 13.24 -18.01
CA ASP A 355 -11.81 14.45 -17.96
C ASP A 355 -12.17 15.00 -19.34
N LEU A 356 -11.31 14.80 -20.35
CA LEU A 356 -11.60 15.16 -21.73
C LEU A 356 -12.74 14.30 -22.30
N ALA A 357 -12.69 12.99 -22.06
CA ALA A 357 -13.75 12.06 -22.50
C ALA A 357 -15.11 12.35 -21.85
N VAL A 358 -15.13 12.93 -20.65
CA VAL A 358 -16.38 13.39 -20.00
C VAL A 358 -17.06 14.47 -20.84
N GLN A 359 -16.30 15.39 -21.44
CA GLN A 359 -16.83 16.50 -22.24
C GLN A 359 -17.22 16.11 -23.67
N GLU A 360 -16.69 14.99 -24.18
CA GLU A 360 -16.94 14.53 -25.55
C GLU A 360 -18.26 13.78 -25.70
N ASN A 361 -19.22 14.32 -26.44
CA ASN A 361 -20.54 13.69 -26.60
C ASN A 361 -20.53 12.30 -27.28
N GLY A 362 -19.49 11.99 -28.07
CA GLY A 362 -19.39 10.71 -28.78
C GLY A 362 -18.73 9.59 -27.98
N VAL A 363 -18.23 9.87 -26.78
CA VAL A 363 -17.60 8.88 -25.91
C VAL A 363 -18.57 8.50 -24.81
N HIS A 364 -18.80 7.19 -24.68
CA HIS A 364 -19.65 6.57 -23.68
C HIS A 364 -18.84 5.54 -22.88
N SER A 365 -19.31 5.24 -21.68
CA SER A 365 -18.77 4.16 -20.85
C SER A 365 -19.31 2.80 -21.30
N ALA A 366 -18.49 1.76 -21.15
CA ALA A 366 -18.87 0.38 -21.47
C ALA A 366 -20.14 -0.07 -20.70
N LEU A 367 -20.25 0.31 -19.42
CA LEU A 367 -21.43 0.02 -18.62
C LEU A 367 -22.71 0.66 -19.19
N TYR A 368 -22.63 1.90 -19.67
CA TYR A 368 -23.77 2.57 -20.28
C TYR A 368 -24.22 1.89 -21.57
N GLU A 369 -23.28 1.48 -22.41
CA GLU A 369 -23.59 0.80 -23.67
C GLU A 369 -24.35 -0.52 -23.44
N ASP A 370 -23.92 -1.34 -22.48
CA ASP A 370 -24.61 -2.57 -22.11
C ASP A 370 -26.00 -2.34 -21.49
N VAL A 371 -26.11 -1.37 -20.59
CA VAL A 371 -27.38 -1.03 -19.94
C VAL A 371 -28.37 -0.50 -20.98
N LEU A 372 -27.92 0.38 -21.87
CA LEU A 372 -28.72 0.91 -22.97
C LEU A 372 -29.21 -0.22 -23.87
N ALA A 373 -28.32 -1.14 -24.26
CA ALA A 373 -28.67 -2.31 -25.07
C ALA A 373 -29.73 -3.17 -24.36
N SER A 374 -29.50 -3.52 -23.10
CA SER A 374 -30.40 -4.35 -22.29
C SER A 374 -31.79 -3.73 -22.14
N LEU A 375 -31.89 -2.42 -21.92
CA LEU A 375 -33.16 -1.71 -21.81
C LEU A 375 -33.90 -1.60 -23.15
N THR A 376 -33.14 -1.46 -24.25
CA THR A 376 -33.70 -1.29 -25.60
C THR A 376 -34.23 -2.60 -26.16
N PHE A 377 -33.50 -3.69 -25.98
CA PHE A 377 -33.87 -5.02 -26.51
C PHE A 377 -34.66 -5.87 -25.53
N GLY A 378 -34.62 -5.54 -24.24
CA GLY A 378 -35.38 -6.20 -23.18
C GLY A 378 -36.89 -6.03 -23.33
N SER A 379 -37.64 -7.11 -23.09
CA SER A 379 -39.11 -7.13 -23.20
C SER A 379 -39.85 -6.91 -21.86
N ARG A 380 -39.11 -6.62 -20.78
CA ARG A 380 -39.68 -6.51 -19.43
C ARG A 380 -40.61 -5.33 -19.25
N PHE A 381 -40.32 -4.21 -19.90
CA PHE A 381 -41.08 -2.96 -19.76
C PHE A 381 -41.99 -2.76 -20.97
N PRO A 382 -43.27 -2.39 -20.78
CA PRO A 382 -44.17 -2.04 -21.89
C PRO A 382 -43.65 -0.86 -22.72
N THR A 383 -42.90 0.03 -22.09
CA THR A 383 -42.18 1.15 -22.72
C THR A 383 -40.80 1.17 -22.09
N ALA A 384 -39.76 1.09 -22.91
CA ALA A 384 -38.38 1.08 -22.43
C ALA A 384 -38.12 2.34 -21.57
N PRO A 385 -37.53 2.19 -20.37
CA PRO A 385 -37.09 3.32 -19.58
C PRO A 385 -36.11 4.19 -20.36
N GLU A 386 -36.15 5.50 -20.12
CA GLU A 386 -35.13 6.42 -20.64
C GLU A 386 -33.78 6.10 -20.00
N CYS A 387 -32.74 5.90 -20.81
CA CYS A 387 -31.38 5.64 -20.33
C CYS A 387 -30.55 6.94 -20.42
N VAL A 388 -29.99 7.37 -19.29
CA VAL A 388 -29.20 8.61 -19.19
C VAL A 388 -27.82 8.27 -18.65
N GLU A 389 -26.76 8.79 -19.27
CA GLU A 389 -25.40 8.61 -18.78
C GLU A 389 -24.95 9.79 -17.90
N ILE A 390 -24.39 9.48 -16.74
CA ILE A 390 -23.66 10.43 -15.88
C ILE A 390 -22.18 10.07 -15.98
N LYS A 391 -21.49 10.71 -16.92
CA LYS A 391 -20.06 10.47 -17.15
C LYS A 391 -19.20 11.08 -16.05
N TYR A 392 -18.18 10.33 -15.64
CA TYR A 392 -17.13 10.80 -14.73
C TYR A 392 -15.77 10.19 -15.10
N ALA A 393 -14.70 10.90 -14.75
CA ALA A 393 -13.32 10.42 -14.95
C ALA A 393 -12.81 9.70 -13.68
N PRO A 394 -11.70 8.94 -13.75
CA PRO A 394 -11.12 8.28 -12.57
C PRO A 394 -10.61 9.28 -11.53
N SER A 395 -10.29 10.52 -11.95
CA SER A 395 -9.94 11.66 -11.10
C SER A 395 -11.11 12.19 -10.26
N HIS A 396 -12.35 11.79 -10.56
CA HIS A 396 -13.52 12.23 -9.82
C HIS A 396 -13.61 11.55 -8.45
N SER A 397 -13.62 12.35 -7.37
CA SER A 397 -13.82 11.84 -6.01
C SER A 397 -15.30 11.87 -5.64
N TRP A 398 -15.88 10.70 -5.36
CA TRP A 398 -17.27 10.59 -4.89
C TRP A 398 -17.41 10.96 -3.41
N SER A 399 -18.44 11.73 -3.11
CA SER A 399 -18.79 12.26 -1.79
C SER A 399 -20.30 12.20 -1.60
N LEU A 400 -20.79 12.44 -0.38
CA LEU A 400 -22.23 12.44 -0.11
C LEU A 400 -22.99 13.44 -0.98
N ALA A 401 -22.42 14.64 -1.14
CA ALA A 401 -23.06 15.73 -1.86
C ALA A 401 -23.15 15.46 -3.38
N ASN A 402 -22.06 15.00 -4.01
CA ASN A 402 -22.07 14.80 -5.47
C ASN A 402 -22.80 13.50 -5.88
N THR A 403 -22.80 12.46 -5.05
CA THR A 403 -23.61 11.26 -5.29
C THR A 403 -25.10 11.58 -5.15
N ALA A 404 -25.48 12.41 -4.18
CA ALA A 404 -26.85 12.90 -4.08
C ALA A 404 -27.26 13.76 -5.29
N ALA A 405 -26.36 14.64 -5.76
CA ALA A 405 -26.57 15.40 -6.99
C ALA A 405 -26.70 14.52 -8.25
N ALA A 406 -26.14 13.30 -8.25
CA ALA A 406 -26.34 12.35 -9.34
C ALA A 406 -27.79 11.85 -9.41
N PHE A 407 -28.48 11.68 -8.27
CA PHE A 407 -29.92 11.37 -8.25
C PHE A 407 -30.78 12.53 -8.76
N ASP A 408 -30.39 13.77 -8.47
CA ASP A 408 -31.09 14.96 -8.99
C ASP A 408 -31.03 15.04 -10.53
N ARG A 409 -29.97 14.52 -11.16
CA ARG A 409 -29.84 14.50 -12.64
C ARG A 409 -30.80 13.54 -13.33
N ILE A 410 -31.36 12.57 -12.62
CA ILE A 410 -32.22 11.51 -13.19
C ILE A 410 -33.66 11.59 -12.68
N THR A 411 -33.97 12.61 -11.89
CA THR A 411 -35.30 12.85 -11.30
C THR A 411 -35.87 14.15 -11.86
N ASN A 412 -37.17 14.15 -12.15
CA ASN A 412 -37.87 15.36 -12.65
C ASN A 412 -38.29 16.31 -11.52
N GLU A 413 -38.40 15.79 -10.30
CA GLU A 413 -38.61 16.58 -9.09
C GLU A 413 -37.27 16.62 -8.37
N PRO A 414 -36.70 17.81 -8.09
CA PRO A 414 -35.47 17.89 -7.32
C PRO A 414 -35.70 17.19 -5.99
N VAL A 415 -34.78 16.35 -5.55
CA VAL A 415 -35.01 15.43 -4.43
C VAL A 415 -34.98 16.17 -3.07
N GLY A 416 -35.34 17.46 -3.04
CA GLY A 416 -35.47 18.28 -1.84
C GLY A 416 -34.15 18.60 -1.16
N LEU A 417 -33.04 18.39 -1.86
CA LEU A 417 -31.70 18.48 -1.33
C LEU A 417 -31.07 19.83 -1.68
N ASN A 418 -31.47 20.88 -0.95
CA ASN A 418 -30.60 22.04 -0.73
C ASN A 418 -29.40 21.57 0.14
N ILE A 419 -28.55 20.69 -0.40
CA ILE A 419 -27.37 20.18 0.30
C ILE A 419 -26.32 21.29 0.32
N THR A 420 -26.40 22.15 1.32
CA THR A 420 -25.17 22.42 2.06
C THR A 420 -24.76 21.09 2.71
N SER A 421 -23.50 20.70 2.55
CA SER A 421 -22.87 19.44 3.01
C SER A 421 -23.35 18.94 4.39
N ASN A 422 -23.78 19.86 5.27
CA ASN A 422 -24.26 19.58 6.62
C ASN A 422 -25.60 18.82 6.73
N SER A 423 -26.38 18.64 5.65
CA SER A 423 -27.77 18.16 5.74
C SER A 423 -27.99 16.68 5.42
N LEU A 424 -27.01 15.98 4.83
CA LEU A 424 -27.12 14.56 4.48
C LEU A 424 -26.35 13.68 5.48
N GLN A 425 -26.86 13.57 6.71
CA GLN A 425 -26.28 12.70 7.73
C GLN A 425 -26.70 11.23 7.48
N LEU A 426 -25.84 10.45 6.83
CA LEU A 426 -26.03 9.01 6.67
C LEU A 426 -25.76 8.23 7.96
N LEU A 427 -24.84 8.73 8.78
CA LEU A 427 -24.48 8.15 10.06
C LEU A 427 -25.24 8.86 11.18
N ASP A 428 -25.71 8.09 12.16
CA ASP A 428 -26.28 8.65 13.38
C ASP A 428 -25.17 9.35 14.18
N SER A 429 -25.19 10.68 14.14
CA SER A 429 -24.21 11.55 14.79
C SER A 429 -24.23 11.50 16.33
N THR A 430 -25.20 10.78 16.92
CA THR A 430 -25.24 10.50 18.37
C THR A 430 -24.61 9.14 18.71
N ALA A 431 -24.61 8.20 17.76
CA ALA A 431 -24.09 6.84 17.97
C ALA A 431 -22.67 6.66 17.43
N VAL A 432 -22.31 7.38 16.36
CA VAL A 432 -20.99 7.28 15.72
C VAL A 432 -20.16 8.52 16.03
N GLN A 433 -19.03 8.28 16.68
CA GLN A 433 -18.01 9.30 16.96
C GLN A 433 -17.01 9.34 15.81
N GLN A 434 -16.66 10.54 15.35
CA GLN A 434 -15.77 10.76 14.21
C GLN A 434 -14.58 11.63 14.60
N TYR A 435 -13.37 11.17 14.29
CA TYR A 435 -12.12 11.83 14.64
C TYR A 435 -11.22 11.96 13.41
N THR A 436 -10.63 13.15 13.20
CA THR A 436 -9.69 13.40 12.11
C THR A 436 -8.40 14.00 12.63
N PHE A 437 -7.27 13.47 12.16
CA PHE A 437 -5.93 13.90 12.52
C PHE A 437 -5.23 14.38 11.25
N TRP A 438 -4.76 15.62 11.29
CA TRP A 438 -4.00 16.27 10.23
C TRP A 438 -2.57 16.49 10.70
N ASP A 439 -1.60 15.95 9.99
CA ASP A 439 -0.19 16.15 10.32
C ASP A 439 0.68 16.29 9.06
N THR A 440 1.91 16.75 9.25
CA THR A 440 2.94 16.70 8.21
C THR A 440 3.68 15.35 8.24
N ASP A 441 4.46 15.03 7.21
CA ASP A 441 5.31 13.81 7.09
C ASP A 441 6.46 13.72 8.11
N ASP A 442 6.30 14.39 9.24
CA ASP A 442 7.12 14.42 10.46
C ASP A 442 6.16 14.97 11.53
N PRO A 443 5.72 14.20 12.56
CA PRO A 443 6.54 13.47 13.53
C PRO A 443 5.88 12.16 14.04
N ALA A 444 6.36 11.64 15.17
CA ALA A 444 5.86 10.46 15.88
C ALA A 444 4.32 10.41 16.13
N SER A 445 3.62 11.53 15.97
CA SER A 445 2.14 11.66 16.02
C SER A 445 1.40 10.85 14.94
N ASN A 446 2.01 10.59 13.78
CA ASN A 446 1.40 9.79 12.72
C ASN A 446 1.23 8.32 13.14
N ALA A 447 2.29 7.71 13.65
CA ALA A 447 2.24 6.37 14.26
C ALA A 447 1.27 6.36 15.46
N ALA A 448 1.25 7.44 16.22
CA ALA A 448 0.42 7.57 17.40
C ALA A 448 -1.10 7.52 17.10
N ALA A 449 -1.55 8.15 16.00
CA ALA A 449 -2.96 8.15 15.58
C ALA A 449 -3.44 6.74 15.19
N VAL A 450 -2.60 6.00 14.46
CA VAL A 450 -2.84 4.59 14.13
C VAL A 450 -3.00 3.73 15.38
N VAL A 451 -2.06 3.89 16.33
CA VAL A 451 -2.07 3.15 17.59
C VAL A 451 -3.31 3.48 18.42
N LEU A 452 -3.81 4.73 18.38
CA LEU A 452 -5.09 5.10 19.00
C LEU A 452 -6.27 4.35 18.38
N GLY A 453 -6.34 4.26 17.04
CA GLY A 453 -7.38 3.49 16.35
C GLY A 453 -7.39 2.03 16.80
N GLN A 454 -6.22 1.40 16.87
CA GLN A 454 -6.07 0.03 17.37
C GLN A 454 -6.45 -0.11 18.86
N ALA A 455 -6.11 0.88 19.68
CA ALA A 455 -6.45 0.88 21.10
C ALA A 455 -7.97 0.99 21.31
N LEU A 456 -8.65 1.82 20.52
CA LEU A 456 -10.12 1.94 20.50
C LEU A 456 -10.78 0.64 19.99
N ALA A 457 -10.18 -0.01 18.99
CA ALA A 457 -10.68 -1.26 18.40
C ALA A 457 -10.67 -2.46 19.37
N ARG A 458 -9.88 -2.40 20.45
CA ARG A 458 -9.85 -3.44 21.49
C ARG A 458 -11.08 -3.43 22.40
N ASP A 459 -11.86 -2.34 22.40
CA ASP A 459 -13.15 -2.30 23.06
C ASP A 459 -14.17 -3.11 22.26
N SER A 460 -14.51 -4.30 22.76
CA SER A 460 -15.44 -5.23 22.11
C SER A 460 -16.87 -4.70 21.99
N SER A 461 -17.22 -3.61 22.70
CA SER A 461 -18.54 -2.98 22.61
C SER A 461 -18.67 -2.00 21.45
N SER A 462 -17.56 -1.72 20.76
CA SER A 462 -17.52 -0.78 19.64
C SER A 462 -16.78 -1.36 18.43
N ASN A 463 -17.27 -1.00 17.25
CA ASN A 463 -16.59 -1.17 15.98
C ASN A 463 -15.82 0.11 15.67
N VAL A 464 -14.58 -0.06 15.21
CA VAL A 464 -13.72 1.05 14.82
C VAL A 464 -13.31 0.90 13.37
N THR A 465 -13.32 2.00 12.62
CA THR A 465 -12.67 2.05 11.31
C THR A 465 -11.54 3.05 11.32
N THR A 466 -10.46 2.75 10.61
CA THR A 466 -9.29 3.63 10.48
C THR A 466 -8.85 3.68 9.04
N ASN A 467 -8.74 4.89 8.49
CA ASN A 467 -8.29 5.15 7.14
C ASN A 467 -7.18 6.21 7.16
N ILE A 468 -6.17 6.05 6.32
CA ILE A 468 -5.04 6.98 6.21
C ILE A 468 -4.93 7.43 4.75
N SER A 469 -4.65 8.71 4.54
CA SER A 469 -4.48 9.31 3.22
C SER A 469 -3.24 10.20 3.20
N TYR A 470 -2.47 10.13 2.11
CA TYR A 470 -1.18 10.81 1.96
C TYR A 470 -1.21 11.73 0.75
N ASP A 471 -0.82 12.98 0.96
CA ASP A 471 -0.58 13.97 -0.08
C ASP A 471 0.84 14.49 0.05
N ASN A 472 1.72 13.97 -0.81
CA ASN A 472 3.15 14.25 -0.77
C ASN A 472 3.51 15.59 -1.45
N LEU A 473 2.54 16.31 -2.02
CA LEU A 473 2.75 17.56 -2.73
C LEU A 473 2.59 18.79 -1.82
N VAL A 474 1.69 18.72 -0.84
CA VAL A 474 1.42 19.82 0.09
C VAL A 474 2.45 19.82 1.23
N GLN A 475 3.12 20.95 1.48
CA GLN A 475 4.03 21.17 2.64
C GLN A 475 5.12 20.09 2.85
N GLY A 476 5.55 19.41 1.79
CA GLY A 476 6.54 18.32 1.88
C GLY A 476 5.98 17.02 2.48
N GLY A 477 4.66 16.84 2.39
CA GLY A 477 3.92 15.68 2.85
C GLY A 477 2.90 15.99 3.93
N VAL A 478 1.61 15.80 3.62
CA VAL A 478 0.48 15.85 4.56
C VAL A 478 -0.10 14.46 4.71
N ILE A 479 -0.35 14.07 5.95
CA ILE A 479 -1.05 12.84 6.30
C ILE A 479 -2.37 13.19 6.98
N ARG A 480 -3.44 12.57 6.49
CA ARG A 480 -4.76 12.60 7.11
C ARG A 480 -5.10 11.22 7.63
N THR A 481 -5.36 11.09 8.93
CA THR A 481 -5.91 9.86 9.53
C THR A 481 -7.35 10.12 9.97
N ASP A 482 -8.29 9.31 9.48
CA ASP A 482 -9.71 9.33 9.86
C ASP A 482 -10.01 8.09 10.72
N ILE A 483 -10.66 8.30 11.87
CA ILE A 483 -11.11 7.22 12.76
C ILE A 483 -12.61 7.39 13.02
N ARG A 484 -13.40 6.33 12.81
CA ARG A 484 -14.80 6.27 13.24
C ARG A 484 -14.99 5.21 14.31
N LYS A 485 -15.78 5.51 15.33
CA LYS A 485 -16.13 4.59 16.42
C LYS A 485 -17.63 4.56 16.61
N GLY A 486 -18.24 3.38 16.61
CA GLY A 486 -19.68 3.22 16.76
C GLY A 486 -20.07 1.84 17.28
N PRO A 487 -21.33 1.63 17.67
CA PRO A 487 -21.78 0.34 18.23
C PRO A 487 -21.94 -0.75 17.16
N GLN A 488 -22.15 -0.38 15.90
CA GLN A 488 -22.36 -1.29 14.77
C GLN A 488 -21.23 -1.14 13.75
N SER A 489 -21.08 -2.13 12.86
CA SER A 489 -20.16 -2.06 11.72
C SER A 489 -20.45 -0.80 10.89
N ILE A 490 -19.38 -0.07 10.56
CA ILE A 490 -19.48 1.23 9.89
C ILE A 490 -19.00 1.06 8.46
N ASP A 491 -19.96 1.01 7.53
CA ASP A 491 -19.67 1.06 6.11
C ASP A 491 -19.77 2.52 5.65
N ALA A 492 -18.65 3.21 5.51
CA ALA A 492 -18.63 4.64 5.16
C ALA A 492 -17.41 4.98 4.29
N PRO A 493 -17.43 4.62 2.98
CA PRO A 493 -16.27 4.69 2.09
C PRO A 493 -15.95 6.11 1.58
N TYR A 494 -16.16 7.13 2.42
CA TYR A 494 -15.94 8.54 2.12
C TYR A 494 -15.23 9.23 3.29
N ALA A 495 -14.56 10.35 3.03
CA ALA A 495 -13.78 11.06 4.04
C ALA A 495 -14.68 11.65 5.12
N ILE A 496 -14.20 11.75 6.36
CA ILE A 496 -15.00 12.39 7.42
C ILE A 496 -15.26 13.86 7.03
N ASP A 497 -16.52 14.25 7.00
CA ASP A 497 -17.01 15.60 6.69
C ASP A 497 -17.55 16.34 7.94
N SER A 498 -17.86 15.60 9.01
CA SER A 498 -18.36 16.15 10.27
C SER A 498 -17.67 15.54 11.50
N ALA A 499 -16.37 15.78 11.67
CA ALA A 499 -15.59 15.27 12.79
C ALA A 499 -15.99 15.93 14.13
N ASP A 500 -16.14 15.12 15.19
CA ASP A 500 -16.42 15.62 16.55
C ASP A 500 -15.16 16.21 17.19
N VAL A 501 -13.99 15.61 16.94
CA VAL A 501 -12.69 16.10 17.39
C VAL A 501 -11.69 16.07 16.24
N VAL A 502 -11.03 17.21 16.02
CA VAL A 502 -9.97 17.35 15.02
C VAL A 502 -8.64 17.68 15.69
N TYR A 503 -7.56 17.02 15.28
CA TYR A 503 -6.20 17.35 15.71
C TYR A 503 -5.40 17.88 14.53
N VAL A 504 -4.63 18.95 14.76
CA VAL A 504 -3.73 19.57 13.79
C VAL A 504 -2.31 19.56 14.38
N GLY A 505 -1.45 18.68 13.88
CA GLY A 505 -0.07 18.51 14.34
C GLY A 505 0.86 19.67 13.97
N ASN A 506 0.50 20.43 12.94
CA ASN A 506 1.28 21.58 12.48
C ASN A 506 0.37 22.76 12.09
N ILE A 507 0.51 23.89 12.80
CA ILE A 507 -0.28 25.11 12.57
C ILE A 507 -0.20 25.65 11.13
N LYS A 508 0.88 25.36 10.39
CA LYS A 508 1.03 25.79 8.98
C LYS A 508 -0.02 25.19 8.05
N LEU A 509 -0.61 24.04 8.41
CA LEU A 509 -1.66 23.42 7.59
C LEU A 509 -2.91 24.29 7.47
N LEU A 510 -3.17 25.16 8.46
CA LEU A 510 -4.35 26.03 8.49
C LEU A 510 -4.37 27.07 7.37
N SER A 511 -3.22 27.39 6.77
CA SER A 511 -3.15 28.33 5.63
C SER A 511 -3.33 27.66 4.27
N GLU A 512 -3.21 26.33 4.20
CA GLU A 512 -3.24 25.57 2.94
C GLU A 512 -4.52 24.74 2.78
N ILE A 513 -5.14 24.32 3.90
CA ILE A 513 -6.28 23.41 3.92
C ILE A 513 -7.36 23.99 4.83
N ASP A 514 -8.62 24.01 4.36
CA ASP A 514 -9.78 24.30 5.19
C ASP A 514 -10.14 23.10 6.07
N ILE A 515 -9.35 22.90 7.13
CA ILE A 515 -9.52 21.82 8.09
C ILE A 515 -10.91 21.88 8.75
N LEU A 516 -11.41 23.08 9.03
CA LEU A 516 -12.69 23.28 9.70
C LEU A 516 -13.87 22.89 8.81
N GLY A 517 -13.73 22.93 7.48
CA GLY A 517 -14.73 22.41 6.55
C GLY A 517 -15.11 20.94 6.79
N SER A 518 -14.25 20.17 7.45
CA SER A 518 -14.50 18.76 7.85
C SER A 518 -14.88 18.55 9.32
N THR A 519 -15.03 19.63 10.09
CA THR A 519 -15.37 19.60 11.53
C THR A 519 -16.87 19.79 11.72
N LYS A 520 -17.47 19.14 12.71
CA LYS A 520 -18.87 19.35 13.11
C LYS A 520 -19.07 20.73 13.76
N ASP A 521 -20.26 21.30 13.60
CA ASP A 521 -20.65 22.51 14.35
C ASP A 521 -20.60 22.23 15.85
N SER A 522 -20.07 23.17 16.64
CA SER A 522 -19.77 22.98 18.07
C SER A 522 -18.81 21.83 18.40
N GLY A 523 -18.04 21.35 17.41
CA GLY A 523 -16.97 20.36 17.60
C GLY A 523 -15.75 20.92 18.35
N LYS A 524 -14.74 20.08 18.57
CA LYS A 524 -13.49 20.47 19.24
C LYS A 524 -12.31 20.37 18.27
N ILE A 525 -11.38 21.31 18.36
CA ILE A 525 -10.13 21.27 17.61
C ILE A 525 -8.93 21.44 18.54
N ILE A 526 -7.91 20.60 18.36
CA ILE A 526 -6.63 20.67 19.08
C ILE A 526 -5.56 21.06 18.06
N VAL A 527 -4.87 22.17 18.29
CA VAL A 527 -3.76 22.63 17.42
C VAL A 527 -2.46 22.55 18.21
N LYS A 528 -1.50 21.75 17.72
CA LYS A 528 -0.13 21.72 18.28
C LYS A 528 0.62 22.97 17.81
N ALA A 529 1.01 23.79 18.78
CA ALA A 529 1.78 25.00 18.53
C ALA A 529 2.66 25.32 19.74
N SER A 530 3.95 24.97 19.65
CA SER A 530 4.91 25.20 20.74
C SER A 530 5.25 26.69 20.89
N GLY A 531 5.20 27.19 22.13
CA GLY A 531 5.57 28.56 22.49
C GLY A 531 4.61 29.66 22.03
N LEU A 532 3.42 29.30 21.54
CA LEU A 532 2.42 30.27 21.11
C LEU A 532 1.75 30.90 22.34
N LYS A 533 1.72 32.22 22.43
CA LYS A 533 0.98 32.97 23.46
C LYS A 533 -0.33 33.53 22.90
N ASP A 534 -1.25 33.87 23.78
CA ASP A 534 -2.58 34.31 23.37
C ASP A 534 -2.56 35.63 22.57
N GLU A 535 -1.59 36.51 22.86
CA GLU A 535 -1.35 37.76 22.10
C GLU A 535 -0.92 37.53 20.64
N ASP A 536 -0.35 36.36 20.33
CA ASP A 536 0.17 36.02 19.00
C ASP A 536 -0.82 35.18 18.17
N LEU A 537 -1.94 34.76 18.76
CA LEU A 537 -2.95 33.92 18.09
C LEU A 537 -3.51 34.60 16.84
N GLU A 538 -3.83 35.89 16.90
CA GLU A 538 -4.40 36.62 15.75
C GLU A 538 -3.44 36.76 14.58
N LYS A 539 -2.12 36.77 14.86
CA LYS A 539 -1.08 36.85 13.82
C LYS A 539 -0.78 35.50 13.18
N LYS A 540 -0.96 34.41 13.93
CA LYS A 540 -0.58 33.05 13.51
C LYS A 540 -1.75 32.25 12.94
N LEU A 541 -2.98 32.53 13.38
CA LEU A 541 -4.19 31.87 12.89
C LEU A 541 -4.78 32.65 11.70
N PRO A 542 -4.97 32.01 10.53
CA PRO A 542 -5.59 32.65 9.38
C PRO A 542 -6.98 33.22 9.69
N GLN A 543 -7.33 34.36 9.08
CA GLN A 543 -8.64 35.00 9.27
C GLN A 543 -9.82 34.08 8.92
N PRO A 544 -9.81 33.31 7.80
CA PRO A 544 -10.91 32.39 7.48
C PRO A 544 -11.13 31.33 8.57
N PHE A 545 -10.03 30.84 9.16
CA PHE A 545 -10.08 29.88 10.26
C PHE A 545 -10.71 30.50 11.51
N ARG A 546 -10.26 31.69 11.93
CA ARG A 546 -10.79 32.40 13.11
C ARG A 546 -12.30 32.67 12.99
N LEU A 547 -12.73 33.11 11.81
CA LEU A 547 -14.13 33.36 11.50
C LEU A 547 -14.97 32.09 11.58
N ALA A 548 -14.50 30.99 11.00
CA ALA A 548 -15.20 29.71 11.06
C ALA A 548 -15.29 29.16 12.49
N VAL A 549 -14.24 29.31 13.31
CA VAL A 549 -14.27 28.93 14.74
C VAL A 549 -15.37 29.68 15.48
N ALA A 550 -15.43 31.01 15.31
CA ALA A 550 -16.39 31.87 16.00
C ALA A 550 -17.84 31.62 15.54
N GLN A 551 -18.08 31.57 14.22
CA GLN A 551 -19.44 31.42 13.68
C GLN A 551 -20.06 30.05 13.96
N ARG A 552 -19.24 29.00 14.02
CA ARG A 552 -19.70 27.61 14.19
C ARG A 552 -19.61 27.13 15.65
N GLY A 553 -19.19 28.00 16.58
CA GLY A 553 -19.08 27.70 18.00
C GLY A 553 -18.06 26.61 18.33
N ILE A 554 -16.98 26.48 17.54
CA ILE A 554 -15.99 25.42 17.68
C ILE A 554 -15.10 25.70 18.91
N SER A 555 -14.87 24.68 19.74
CA SER A 555 -13.96 24.79 20.89
C SER A 555 -12.51 24.62 20.45
N LEU A 556 -11.72 25.70 20.54
CA LEU A 556 -10.30 25.71 20.18
C LEU A 556 -9.41 25.41 21.39
N LEU A 557 -8.60 24.35 21.30
CA LEU A 557 -7.58 23.98 22.27
C LEU A 557 -6.19 24.11 21.63
N ILE A 558 -5.27 24.74 22.35
CA ILE A 558 -3.85 24.83 21.96
C ILE A 558 -3.05 23.85 22.81
N LEU A 559 -2.27 23.01 22.13
CA LEU A 559 -1.34 22.09 22.76
C LEU A 559 0.09 22.64 22.60
N ASP A 560 0.62 23.18 23.69
CA ASP A 560 1.97 23.71 23.78
C ASP A 560 2.91 22.67 24.40
N VAL A 561 3.47 21.80 23.57
CA VAL A 561 4.41 20.77 24.03
C VAL A 561 5.82 21.39 24.09
N PRO A 562 6.52 21.32 25.23
CA PRO A 562 7.92 21.73 25.32
C PRO A 562 8.78 20.83 24.43
N VAL A 563 9.78 21.40 23.78
CA VAL A 563 10.71 20.65 22.90
C VAL A 563 11.43 19.60 23.75
N SER A 564 11.17 18.32 23.47
CA SER A 564 11.79 17.16 24.11
C SER A 564 12.72 16.47 23.11
N GLU A 565 13.86 15.95 23.58
CA GLU A 565 14.78 15.14 22.76
C GLU A 565 14.24 13.72 22.51
N ASP A 566 13.25 13.26 23.29
CA ASP A 566 12.67 11.91 23.17
C ASP A 566 11.35 11.91 22.35
N PRO A 567 11.30 11.22 21.18
CA PRO A 567 10.11 11.12 20.33
C PRO A 567 8.90 10.44 21.00
N ASN A 568 9.15 9.59 22.00
CA ASN A 568 8.07 8.88 22.70
C ASN A 568 7.25 9.81 23.59
N PHE A 569 7.86 10.89 24.08
CA PHE A 569 7.18 11.88 24.90
C PHE A 569 6.15 12.68 24.09
N ASP A 570 6.51 13.10 22.89
CA ASP A 570 5.64 13.81 21.96
C ASP A 570 4.44 12.95 21.54
N THR A 571 4.70 11.66 21.24
CA THR A 571 3.70 10.64 20.93
C THR A 571 2.68 10.51 22.06
N ALA A 572 3.17 10.30 23.29
CA ALA A 572 2.33 10.11 24.48
C ALA A 572 1.54 11.38 24.84
N THR A 573 2.11 12.57 24.65
CA THR A 573 1.46 13.85 24.93
C THR A 573 0.31 14.12 23.97
N PHE A 574 0.52 13.87 22.68
CA PHE A 574 -0.55 13.93 21.68
C PHE A 574 -1.70 12.97 22.04
N GLN A 575 -1.40 11.71 22.33
CA GLN A 575 -2.41 10.69 22.63
C GLN A 575 -3.21 11.03 23.89
N ALA A 576 -2.53 11.46 24.95
CA ALA A 576 -3.19 11.88 26.18
C ALA A 576 -4.04 13.15 25.97
N ALA A 577 -3.60 14.11 25.15
CA ALA A 577 -4.38 15.32 24.83
C ALA A 577 -5.67 14.97 24.09
N PHE A 578 -5.56 14.08 23.10
CA PHE A 578 -6.70 13.57 22.35
C PHE A 578 -7.69 12.84 23.26
N LEU A 579 -7.21 11.87 24.06
CA LEU A 579 -8.08 11.08 24.95
C LEU A 579 -8.83 11.95 25.95
N ARG A 580 -8.17 12.94 26.58
CA ARG A 580 -8.81 13.89 27.50
C ARG A 580 -9.91 14.72 26.82
N THR A 581 -9.74 15.03 25.53
CA THR A 581 -10.65 15.89 24.78
C THR A 581 -11.83 15.11 24.19
N ALA A 582 -11.57 13.94 23.64
CA ALA A 582 -12.56 13.07 22.99
C ALA A 582 -13.35 12.21 23.98
N ILE A 583 -12.72 11.77 25.09
CA ILE A 583 -13.33 10.86 26.07
C ILE A 583 -13.09 11.42 27.50
N PRO A 584 -13.84 12.46 27.91
CA PRO A 584 -13.60 13.15 29.18
C PRO A 584 -13.83 12.28 30.43
N ASP A 585 -14.65 11.23 30.34
CA ASP A 585 -14.98 10.32 31.45
C ASP A 585 -14.06 9.10 31.58
N ILE A 586 -12.94 9.06 30.84
CA ILE A 586 -11.97 7.96 30.98
C ILE A 586 -11.34 8.01 32.38
N ASP A 587 -11.67 7.01 33.21
CA ASP A 587 -11.02 6.80 34.50
C ASP A 587 -9.50 6.56 34.29
N ILE A 588 -8.68 6.90 35.29
CA ILE A 588 -7.22 6.74 35.27
C ILE A 588 -6.84 5.28 34.94
N ILE A 589 -7.68 4.31 35.31
CA ILE A 589 -7.52 2.88 34.98
C ILE A 589 -7.78 2.60 33.49
N GLY A 590 -8.77 3.27 32.88
CA GLY A 590 -9.06 3.20 31.44
C GLY A 590 -7.95 3.84 30.62
N ALA A 591 -7.47 5.01 31.05
CA ALA A 591 -6.30 5.66 30.48
C ALA A 591 -5.05 4.78 30.60
N LYS A 592 -4.81 4.14 31.75
CA LYS A 592 -3.70 3.18 31.94
C LYS A 592 -3.82 1.93 31.06
N LYS A 593 -5.02 1.39 30.85
CA LYS A 593 -5.24 0.25 29.95
C LYS A 593 -5.00 0.62 28.49
N LEU A 594 -5.44 1.80 28.06
CA LEU A 594 -5.10 2.33 26.74
C LEU A 594 -3.59 2.59 26.66
N ALA A 595 -2.99 3.16 27.70
CA ALA A 595 -1.58 3.51 27.77
C ALA A 595 -0.62 2.32 27.65
N LEU A 596 -0.87 1.23 28.38
CA LEU A 596 -0.11 -0.02 28.28
C LEU A 596 -0.07 -0.60 26.85
N ASN A 597 -1.02 -0.20 26.02
CA ASN A 597 -1.18 -0.69 24.65
C ASN A 597 -0.75 0.34 23.59
N VAL A 598 -0.35 1.52 24.05
CA VAL A 598 0.00 2.69 23.25
C VAL A 598 1.51 2.99 23.34
N GLY A 599 2.17 2.52 24.41
CA GLY A 599 3.60 2.63 24.65
C GLY A 599 3.95 2.28 26.10
N ASP A 600 5.09 2.76 26.57
CA ASP A 600 5.49 2.62 27.97
C ASP A 600 4.53 3.40 28.87
N ALA A 601 3.87 2.74 29.83
CA ALA A 601 2.85 3.33 30.69
C ALA A 601 3.41 4.54 31.49
N ASP A 602 4.71 4.55 31.72
CA ASP A 602 5.43 5.64 32.37
C ASP A 602 5.40 6.93 31.53
N TRP A 603 5.47 6.84 30.20
CA TRP A 603 5.43 8.03 29.33
C TRP A 603 4.07 8.71 29.34
N ILE A 604 2.99 7.93 29.31
CA ILE A 604 1.63 8.49 29.31
C ILE A 604 1.28 9.12 30.66
N SER A 605 1.75 8.55 31.76
CA SER A 605 1.56 9.18 33.08
C SER A 605 2.31 10.53 33.19
N LYS A 606 3.56 10.60 32.70
CA LYS A 606 4.32 11.87 32.62
C LYS A 606 3.66 12.89 31.68
N ALA A 607 3.19 12.43 30.53
CA ALA A 607 2.47 13.26 29.57
C ALA A 607 1.19 13.83 30.18
N THR A 608 0.41 13.01 30.90
CA THR A 608 -0.85 13.44 31.56
C THR A 608 -0.62 14.55 32.57
N VAL A 609 0.44 14.44 33.39
CA VAL A 609 0.84 15.51 34.32
C VAL A 609 1.23 16.79 33.58
N THR A 610 1.91 16.67 32.45
CA THR A 610 2.33 17.81 31.62
C THR A 610 1.14 18.52 30.98
N LEU A 611 0.09 17.77 30.61
CA LEU A 611 -1.10 18.31 29.95
C LEU A 611 -1.86 19.32 30.81
N ASP A 612 -1.80 19.24 32.14
CA ASP A 612 -2.43 20.23 33.02
C ASP A 612 -1.86 21.64 32.82
N THR A 613 -0.62 21.74 32.32
CA THR A 613 0.03 23.01 31.96
C THR A 613 0.11 23.26 30.45
N ALA A 614 0.12 22.20 29.63
CA ALA A 614 0.39 22.29 28.19
C ALA A 614 -0.87 22.39 27.32
N LEU A 615 -2.01 21.84 27.76
CA LEU A 615 -3.27 21.89 27.02
C LEU A 615 -4.16 22.99 27.59
N ARG A 616 -4.38 24.05 26.81
CA ARG A 616 -5.23 25.18 27.22
C ARG A 616 -6.36 25.43 26.23
N THR A 617 -7.53 25.80 26.75
CA THR A 617 -8.68 26.22 25.94
C THR A 617 -8.58 27.72 25.68
N VAL A 618 -8.77 28.12 24.43
CA VAL A 618 -8.72 29.54 24.02
C VAL A 618 -10.12 30.13 24.16
N GLU A 619 -10.21 31.27 24.84
CA GLU A 619 -11.43 32.09 24.82
C GLU A 619 -11.52 32.80 23.47
N VAL A 620 -12.54 32.47 22.67
CA VAL A 620 -12.75 33.04 21.33
C VAL A 620 -13.29 34.47 21.47
N PRO A 621 -12.55 35.50 21.05
CA PRO A 621 -13.02 36.88 21.12
C PRO A 621 -14.20 37.13 20.17
N GLU A 622 -15.16 37.97 20.56
CA GLU A 622 -16.28 38.37 19.69
C GLU A 622 -15.79 39.04 18.38
N SER A 623 -14.61 39.68 18.39
CA SER A 623 -13.99 40.29 17.21
C SER A 623 -13.70 39.29 16.08
N TRP A 624 -13.59 37.98 16.38
CA TRP A 624 -13.38 36.97 15.36
C TRP A 624 -14.65 36.66 14.55
N ALA A 625 -15.82 37.03 15.05
CA ALA A 625 -17.08 36.83 14.35
C ALA A 625 -17.38 37.93 13.31
N SER A 626 -16.71 39.09 13.40
CA SER A 626 -16.83 40.19 12.44
C SER A 626 -15.86 40.03 11.27
N VAL A 627 -16.37 40.18 10.05
CA VAL A 627 -15.56 40.26 8.83
C VAL A 627 -14.97 41.67 8.75
N ASP A 628 -13.65 41.81 8.68
CA ASP A 628 -13.03 43.09 8.37
C ASP A 628 -13.41 43.49 6.94
N GLU A 629 -14.00 44.68 6.75
CA GLU A 629 -14.44 45.23 5.45
C GLU A 629 -13.28 45.36 4.42
N ASP A 630 -12.02 45.29 4.89
CA ASP A 630 -10.79 45.38 4.10
C ASP A 630 -10.27 44.00 3.60
N SER A 631 -10.99 42.90 3.85
CA SER A 631 -10.59 41.58 3.35
C SER A 631 -11.02 41.38 1.89
N ASP A 632 -10.04 41.27 0.98
CA ASP A 632 -10.27 41.00 -0.44
C ASP A 632 -11.19 39.78 -0.61
N SER A 633 -12.36 40.01 -1.23
CA SER A 633 -13.38 39.00 -1.54
C SER A 633 -12.93 37.92 -2.53
N ASP A 634 -11.66 37.97 -2.96
CA ASP A 634 -11.03 37.11 -3.98
C ASP A 634 -10.00 36.12 -3.40
N SER A 635 -9.96 35.90 -2.08
CA SER A 635 -9.11 34.85 -1.51
C SER A 635 -9.51 33.46 -2.05
N PRO A 636 -8.55 32.67 -2.59
CA PRO A 636 -8.85 31.36 -3.15
C PRO A 636 -9.43 30.45 -2.07
N LYS A 637 -10.54 29.77 -2.37
CA LYS A 637 -11.12 28.78 -1.47
C LYS A 637 -10.12 27.65 -1.26
N LEU A 638 -9.69 27.48 -0.01
CA LEU A 638 -8.82 26.38 0.36
C LEU A 638 -9.55 25.03 0.17
N PRO A 639 -8.84 23.97 -0.22
CA PRO A 639 -9.41 22.64 -0.28
C PRO A 639 -9.79 22.15 1.12
N VAL A 640 -10.96 21.51 1.24
CA VAL A 640 -11.44 20.90 2.50
C VAL A 640 -10.79 19.53 2.74
N ASN A 641 -10.29 18.89 1.69
CA ASN A 641 -9.70 17.56 1.75
C ASN A 641 -8.44 17.47 0.88
N ILE A 642 -7.59 16.48 1.16
CA ILE A 642 -6.39 16.19 0.38
C ILE A 642 -6.68 15.22 -0.77
N HIS A 643 -5.86 15.32 -1.82
CA HIS A 643 -5.87 14.38 -2.92
C HIS A 643 -4.79 13.33 -2.66
N ALA A 644 -5.15 12.04 -2.64
CA ALA A 644 -4.17 11.00 -2.39
C ALA A 644 -3.15 10.94 -3.54
N THR A 645 -1.88 11.18 -3.25
CA THR A 645 -0.79 11.11 -4.26
C THR A 645 0.12 9.91 -4.06
N SER A 646 0.06 9.30 -2.87
CA SER A 646 0.86 8.15 -2.46
C SER A 646 0.09 7.31 -1.44
N PHE A 647 0.58 6.11 -1.16
CA PHE A 647 0.15 5.28 -0.03
C PHE A 647 1.18 5.24 1.11
N ALA A 648 2.30 5.94 0.93
CA ALA A 648 3.37 6.06 1.90
C ALA A 648 3.83 7.51 1.98
N SER A 649 4.33 7.88 3.15
CA SER A 649 5.00 9.16 3.40
C SER A 649 6.13 9.39 2.40
N PHE A 650 6.39 10.67 2.13
CA PHE A 650 7.49 11.09 1.29
C PHE A 650 8.82 10.64 1.91
N ASP A 651 9.60 9.85 1.16
CA ASP A 651 10.93 9.45 1.58
C ASP A 651 11.87 10.67 1.51
N LYS A 652 12.13 11.25 2.68
CA LYS A 652 13.10 12.36 2.84
C LYS A 652 14.54 11.87 2.81
N SER A 653 14.76 10.55 2.90
CA SER A 653 16.08 9.96 2.85
C SER A 653 16.50 9.84 1.39
N ASN A 654 17.34 10.76 0.95
CA ASN A 654 17.99 10.66 -0.36
C ASN A 654 19.16 9.68 -0.23
N VAL A 655 18.86 8.42 0.13
CA VAL A 655 19.86 7.35 0.18
C VAL A 655 20.03 6.87 -1.25
N GLU A 656 20.82 7.59 -2.03
CA GLU A 656 21.44 6.96 -3.18
C GLU A 656 22.16 5.71 -2.67
N GLU A 657 21.76 4.53 -3.18
CA GLU A 657 22.53 3.32 -2.94
C GLU A 657 24.00 3.63 -3.24
N PRO A 658 24.96 3.24 -2.39
CA PRO A 658 26.35 3.52 -2.65
C PRO A 658 26.71 2.89 -3.99
N SER A 659 26.79 3.73 -5.03
CA SER A 659 27.25 3.31 -6.34
C SER A 659 28.69 2.88 -6.16
N ILE A 660 28.95 1.57 -6.24
CA ILE A 660 30.26 0.97 -5.99
C ILE A 660 31.35 1.49 -6.98
N LEU A 661 30.97 2.32 -7.94
CA LEU A 661 31.86 3.07 -8.82
C LEU A 661 31.36 4.52 -8.93
N ARG A 662 32.05 5.45 -8.25
CA ARG A 662 31.85 6.89 -8.35
C ARG A 662 32.92 7.52 -9.23
N ASP A 663 32.54 8.48 -10.08
CA ASP A 663 33.46 9.20 -10.97
C ASP A 663 34.19 10.31 -10.20
N TRP A 664 35.27 10.89 -10.76
CA TRP A 664 35.99 12.01 -10.14
C TRP A 664 35.08 13.21 -9.81
N GLN A 665 33.96 13.32 -10.53
CA GLN A 665 32.92 14.33 -10.35
C GLN A 665 32.24 14.21 -8.98
N ASP A 666 31.98 12.98 -8.52
CA ASP A 666 31.34 12.72 -7.23
C ASP A 666 32.29 13.07 -6.07
N ALA A 667 33.58 12.75 -6.23
CA ALA A 667 34.60 13.16 -5.26
C ALA A 667 34.74 14.70 -5.21
N ALA A 668 34.67 15.38 -6.36
CA ALA A 668 34.67 16.83 -6.43
C ALA A 668 33.40 17.43 -5.78
N GLN A 669 32.24 16.82 -5.99
CA GLN A 669 30.96 17.25 -5.41
C GLN A 669 30.94 17.06 -3.89
N ALA A 670 31.43 15.92 -3.38
CA ALA A 670 31.57 15.66 -1.95
C ALA A 670 32.54 16.67 -1.27
N LEU A 671 33.63 17.02 -1.95
CA LEU A 671 34.56 18.05 -1.48
C LEU A 671 33.97 19.47 -1.52
N ALA A 672 33.12 19.77 -2.50
CA ALA A 672 32.45 21.07 -2.65
C ALA A 672 31.28 21.26 -1.67
N PHE A 673 30.54 20.18 -1.34
CA PHE A 673 29.34 20.19 -0.50
C PHE A 673 29.49 19.29 0.73
N LYS A 674 30.49 19.59 1.55
CA LYS A 674 30.89 18.76 2.69
C LYS A 674 29.77 18.47 3.69
N GLU A 675 28.87 19.42 3.91
CA GLU A 675 27.75 19.30 4.86
C GLU A 675 26.67 18.32 4.36
N ALA A 676 26.40 18.29 3.05
CA ALA A 676 25.40 17.42 2.46
C ALA A 676 25.85 15.96 2.39
N TYR A 677 27.16 15.73 2.20
CA TYR A 677 27.75 14.40 2.05
C TYR A 677 28.51 13.92 3.29
N GLY A 678 28.42 14.65 4.41
CA GLY A 678 29.14 14.30 5.66
C GLY A 678 30.67 14.21 5.50
N THR A 679 31.25 14.89 4.50
CA THR A 679 32.65 14.74 4.11
C THR A 679 33.56 15.50 5.08
N THR A 680 34.28 14.79 5.93
CA THR A 680 35.23 15.39 6.87
C THR A 680 36.65 15.39 6.32
N THR A 681 37.30 16.54 6.31
CA THR A 681 38.75 16.63 6.02
C THR A 681 39.52 16.31 7.30
N ALA A 682 39.91 15.06 7.49
CA ALA A 682 40.79 14.66 8.58
C ALA A 682 42.26 14.76 8.14
N LEU A 683 43.08 15.46 8.91
CA LEU A 683 44.53 15.33 8.82
C LEU A 683 44.88 13.93 9.38
N ARG A 684 45.39 13.08 8.48
CA ARG A 684 45.95 11.73 8.72
C ARG A 684 46.42 11.47 10.18
N PRO A 685 45.77 10.56 10.94
CA PRO A 685 46.25 10.12 12.26
C PRO A 685 47.56 9.30 12.21
N ASP A 686 47.89 8.76 11.05
CA ASP A 686 49.00 7.85 10.75
C ASP A 686 50.40 8.49 10.84
N LEU A 687 50.50 9.79 11.07
CA LEU A 687 51.79 10.46 11.29
C LEU A 687 52.37 10.26 12.71
N ALA A 688 51.65 9.62 13.63
CA ALA A 688 52.14 9.39 14.99
C ALA A 688 53.07 8.16 15.12
N ALA A 689 52.96 7.17 14.23
CA ALA A 689 53.78 5.95 14.28
C ALA A 689 54.94 6.03 13.27
N LYS A 690 56.19 5.92 13.75
CA LYS A 690 57.36 5.86 12.87
C LYS A 690 57.38 4.54 12.11
N THR A 691 57.10 4.58 10.82
CA THR A 691 57.26 3.45 9.90
C THR A 691 58.70 3.37 9.39
N PHE A 692 59.24 2.17 9.28
CA PHE A 692 60.58 1.92 8.74
C PHE A 692 60.48 0.95 7.57
N THR A 693 61.09 1.29 6.43
CA THR A 693 61.20 0.38 5.29
C THR A 693 62.37 -0.57 5.54
N ILE A 694 62.07 -1.87 5.65
CA ILE A 694 63.04 -2.90 6.00
C ILE A 694 63.00 -3.99 4.95
N HIS A 695 64.17 -4.42 4.48
CA HIS A 695 64.26 -5.48 3.49
C HIS A 695 64.16 -6.86 4.16
N VAL A 696 63.40 -7.76 3.57
CA VAL A 696 63.30 -9.15 4.03
C VAL A 696 64.46 -9.93 3.42
N SER A 697 65.41 -10.38 4.25
CA SER A 697 66.61 -11.11 3.80
C SER A 697 66.33 -12.59 3.54
N GLU A 698 65.51 -13.23 4.39
CA GLU A 698 65.09 -14.61 4.21
C GLU A 698 63.58 -14.71 4.46
N ASN A 699 62.87 -15.43 3.58
CA ASN A 699 61.48 -15.82 3.80
C ASN A 699 61.37 -17.32 3.49
N ARG A 700 61.36 -18.14 4.53
CA ARG A 700 61.36 -19.59 4.42
C ARG A 700 60.20 -20.20 5.18
N ARG A 701 59.36 -20.97 4.48
CA ARG A 701 58.35 -21.80 5.13
C ARG A 701 59.01 -22.92 5.93
N LEU A 702 58.76 -22.99 7.23
CA LEU A 702 59.28 -24.04 8.12
C LEU A 702 58.42 -25.31 8.11
N THR A 703 57.21 -25.22 7.57
CA THR A 703 56.24 -26.31 7.54
C THR A 703 56.21 -27.01 6.17
N PRO A 704 56.07 -28.34 6.13
CA PRO A 704 55.85 -29.07 4.88
C PRO A 704 54.61 -28.57 4.15
N VAL A 705 54.59 -28.71 2.81
CA VAL A 705 53.48 -28.26 1.95
C VAL A 705 52.14 -28.93 2.33
N THR A 706 52.20 -30.12 2.94
CA THR A 706 51.06 -30.92 3.40
C THR A 706 50.48 -30.48 4.75
N TYR A 707 51.10 -29.52 5.44
CA TYR A 707 50.61 -29.03 6.72
C TYR A 707 49.73 -27.80 6.52
N ASP A 708 48.53 -27.81 7.10
CA ASP A 708 47.49 -26.81 6.83
C ASP A 708 47.82 -25.41 7.38
N ARG A 709 48.69 -25.32 8.39
CA ARG A 709 49.12 -24.04 8.98
C ARG A 709 50.49 -23.65 8.46
N ASN A 710 50.55 -22.53 7.75
CA ASN A 710 51.81 -21.99 7.29
C ASN A 710 52.55 -21.33 8.45
N ILE A 711 53.69 -21.89 8.84
CA ILE A 711 54.66 -21.22 9.70
C ILE A 711 55.82 -20.78 8.82
N PHE A 712 56.10 -19.48 8.79
CA PHE A 712 57.20 -18.87 8.06
C PHE A 712 58.28 -18.38 9.04
N HIS A 713 59.52 -18.62 8.67
CA HIS A 713 60.69 -17.95 9.21
C HIS A 713 60.97 -16.77 8.30
N ILE A 714 60.89 -15.57 8.85
CA ILE A 714 61.16 -14.33 8.12
C ILE A 714 62.31 -13.64 8.84
N GLU A 715 63.39 -13.39 8.12
CA GLU A 715 64.51 -12.58 8.58
C GLU A 715 64.44 -11.20 7.95
N PHE A 716 64.63 -10.19 8.78
CA PHE A 716 64.64 -8.79 8.37
C PHE A 716 66.07 -8.26 8.46
N ASP A 717 66.59 -7.72 7.35
CA ASP A 717 67.86 -7.02 7.36
C ASP A 717 67.64 -5.58 7.83
N LEU A 718 68.06 -5.31 9.06
CA LEU A 718 67.90 -3.99 9.67
C LEU A 718 68.88 -2.94 9.11
N GLY A 719 69.92 -3.34 8.35
CA GLY A 719 70.87 -2.48 7.63
C GLY A 719 71.00 -1.04 8.16
N ASP A 720 70.66 -0.08 7.31
CA ASP A 720 70.60 1.36 7.62
C ASP A 720 69.16 1.84 7.99
N SER A 721 68.24 0.91 8.25
CA SER A 721 66.81 1.22 8.44
C SER A 721 66.54 2.09 9.68
N GLY A 722 67.44 2.06 10.66
CA GLY A 722 67.29 2.81 11.92
C GLY A 722 66.22 2.27 12.87
N LEU A 723 65.59 1.12 12.57
CA LEU A 723 64.66 0.46 13.49
C LEU A 723 65.41 -0.07 14.71
N LYS A 724 64.98 0.32 15.91
CA LYS A 724 65.37 -0.31 17.18
C LYS A 724 64.18 -1.09 17.71
N TYR A 725 64.45 -2.29 18.24
CA TYR A 725 63.42 -3.19 18.72
C TYR A 725 63.87 -3.83 20.04
N ASP A 726 63.06 -3.66 21.07
CA ASP A 726 63.30 -4.24 22.39
C ASP A 726 62.53 -5.55 22.59
N LEU A 727 63.06 -6.41 23.48
CA LEU A 727 62.49 -7.74 23.71
C LEU A 727 61.08 -7.61 24.32
N GLY A 728 60.05 -7.99 23.55
CA GLY A 728 58.65 -7.97 23.97
C GLY A 728 57.78 -6.91 23.29
N GLU A 729 58.36 -6.07 22.42
CA GLU A 729 57.58 -5.15 21.58
C GLU A 729 56.82 -5.91 20.48
N ALA A 730 55.75 -5.32 19.95
CA ALA A 730 54.99 -5.88 18.84
C ALA A 730 55.17 -4.98 17.60
N LEU A 731 55.50 -5.58 16.46
CA LEU A 731 55.63 -4.88 15.18
C LEU A 731 54.40 -5.15 14.31
N GLY A 732 53.75 -4.08 13.84
CA GLY A 732 52.80 -4.16 12.74
C GLY A 732 53.54 -4.25 11.42
N ILE A 733 53.22 -5.24 10.59
CA ILE A 733 53.80 -5.39 9.25
C ILE A 733 52.75 -4.96 8.24
N HIS A 734 53.02 -3.88 7.53
CA HIS A 734 52.20 -3.42 6.41
C HIS A 734 52.88 -3.84 5.11
N ALA A 735 52.36 -4.90 4.49
CA ALA A 735 52.83 -5.32 3.17
C ALA A 735 52.27 -4.39 2.08
N GLU A 736 53.07 -4.20 1.03
CA GLU A 736 52.71 -3.51 -0.21
C GLU A 736 53.02 -4.45 -1.38
N ASN A 737 52.21 -4.37 -2.44
CA ASN A 737 52.52 -5.09 -3.66
C ASN A 737 53.74 -4.47 -4.35
N ASN A 738 54.49 -5.28 -5.08
CA ASN A 738 55.62 -4.79 -5.86
C ASN A 738 55.12 -3.80 -6.94
N PRO A 739 55.62 -2.54 -6.95
CA PRO A 739 55.18 -1.52 -7.90
C PRO A 739 55.25 -1.98 -9.36
N ALA A 740 56.33 -2.67 -9.74
CA ALA A 740 56.52 -3.12 -11.12
C ALA A 740 55.47 -4.15 -11.56
N ASP A 741 55.04 -5.02 -10.63
CA ASP A 741 54.03 -6.04 -10.91
C ASP A 741 52.63 -5.39 -10.96
N VAL A 742 52.37 -4.38 -10.13
CA VAL A 742 51.14 -3.57 -10.16
C VAL A 742 51.01 -2.81 -11.48
N ASP A 743 52.07 -2.15 -11.96
CA ASP A 743 52.07 -1.45 -13.25
C ASP A 743 51.81 -2.40 -14.42
N GLN A 744 52.40 -3.59 -14.38
CA GLN A 744 52.16 -4.63 -15.37
C GLN A 744 50.70 -5.13 -15.31
N PHE A 745 50.14 -5.29 -14.12
CA PHE A 745 48.75 -5.68 -13.92
C PHE A 745 47.77 -4.62 -14.43
N ILE A 746 47.98 -3.35 -14.10
CA ILE A 746 47.18 -2.21 -14.58
C ILE A 746 47.19 -2.19 -16.12
N SER A 747 48.37 -2.33 -16.72
CA SER A 747 48.54 -2.37 -18.18
C SER A 747 47.86 -3.59 -18.81
N PHE A 748 47.96 -4.77 -18.19
CA PHE A 748 47.33 -6.00 -18.65
C PHE A 748 45.80 -5.93 -18.59
N TYR A 749 45.25 -5.34 -17.52
CA TYR A 749 43.81 -5.25 -17.29
C TYR A 749 43.18 -4.05 -18.02
N GLY A 750 43.99 -3.12 -18.55
CA GLY A 750 43.53 -1.94 -19.28
C GLY A 750 42.93 -0.87 -18.36
N LEU A 751 43.42 -0.75 -17.12
CA LEU A 751 42.97 0.26 -16.16
C LEU A 751 43.76 1.56 -16.32
N ASP A 752 43.13 2.69 -15.99
CA ASP A 752 43.80 3.98 -15.85
C ASP A 752 44.39 4.10 -14.42
N PRO A 753 45.72 4.22 -14.25
CA PRO A 753 46.34 4.29 -12.93
C PRO A 753 45.92 5.50 -12.10
N ASP A 754 45.55 6.61 -12.76
CA ASP A 754 45.20 7.88 -12.12
C ASP A 754 43.70 8.01 -11.83
N ALA A 755 42.87 7.08 -12.32
CA ALA A 755 41.44 7.06 -12.03
C ALA A 755 41.20 6.92 -10.52
N ILE A 756 40.22 7.66 -10.00
CA ILE A 756 39.88 7.66 -8.58
C ILE A 756 38.86 6.55 -8.31
N VAL A 757 39.08 5.79 -7.25
CA VAL A 757 38.22 4.71 -6.76
C VAL A 757 38.05 4.84 -5.26
N GLU A 758 36.89 4.45 -4.75
CA GLU A 758 36.65 4.32 -3.32
C GLU A 758 36.99 2.89 -2.86
N VAL A 759 37.82 2.77 -1.83
CA VAL A 759 38.19 1.49 -1.22
C VAL A 759 37.97 1.54 0.28
N PRO A 760 37.54 0.44 0.92
CA PRO A 760 37.47 0.38 2.38
C PRO A 760 38.81 0.76 3.02
N SER A 761 38.75 1.53 4.10
CA SER A 761 39.92 1.88 4.89
C SER A 761 40.55 0.60 5.47
N ARG A 762 41.88 0.59 5.58
CA ARG A 762 42.62 -0.55 6.14
C ARG A 762 42.40 -0.72 7.64
N GLU A 763 42.00 0.36 8.33
CA GLU A 763 41.79 0.35 9.78
C GLU A 763 40.31 0.10 10.15
N ASP A 764 39.38 0.69 9.39
CA ASP A 764 37.95 0.51 9.56
C ASP A 764 37.27 0.18 8.22
N PRO A 765 36.88 -1.09 7.98
CA PRO A 765 36.20 -1.49 6.75
C PRO A 765 34.85 -0.81 6.50
N SER A 766 34.27 -0.14 7.51
CA SER A 766 33.01 0.60 7.37
C SER A 766 33.20 2.01 6.78
N VAL A 767 34.44 2.51 6.70
CA VAL A 767 34.77 3.81 6.13
C VAL A 767 35.40 3.64 4.75
N LEU A 768 34.89 4.35 3.74
CA LEU A 768 35.45 4.35 2.39
C LEU A 768 36.44 5.51 2.20
N GLU A 769 37.56 5.24 1.55
CA GLU A 769 38.60 6.20 1.19
C GLU A 769 38.72 6.34 -0.32
N CYS A 770 38.75 7.57 -0.84
CA CYS A 770 39.06 7.83 -2.24
C CYS A 770 40.58 7.72 -2.48
N ARG A 771 40.99 6.83 -3.37
CA ARG A 771 42.39 6.59 -3.78
C ARG A 771 42.49 6.48 -5.29
N THR A 772 43.68 6.63 -5.85
CA THR A 772 43.89 6.26 -7.26
C THR A 772 43.85 4.74 -7.43
N VAL A 773 43.50 4.25 -8.63
CA VAL A 773 43.58 2.81 -8.97
C VAL A 773 44.96 2.26 -8.63
N TYR A 774 46.03 3.01 -8.94
CA TYR A 774 47.39 2.65 -8.56
C TYR A 774 47.56 2.48 -7.04
N GLN A 775 47.12 3.48 -6.25
CA GLN A 775 47.21 3.44 -4.78
C GLN A 775 46.36 2.32 -4.16
N ALA A 776 45.19 2.03 -4.73
CA ALA A 776 44.33 0.94 -4.30
C ALA A 776 45.00 -0.42 -4.55
N LEU A 777 45.57 -0.63 -5.73
CA LEU A 777 46.21 -1.89 -6.10
C LEU A 777 47.55 -2.11 -5.40
N ILE A 778 48.27 -1.05 -5.00
CA ILE A 778 49.54 -1.20 -4.29
C ILE A 778 49.35 -1.38 -2.77
N HIS A 779 48.37 -0.69 -2.16
CA HIS A 779 48.23 -0.63 -0.71
C HIS A 779 46.96 -1.31 -0.14
N ASN A 780 45.87 -1.49 -0.91
CA ASN A 780 44.58 -1.90 -0.36
C ASN A 780 44.15 -3.30 -0.82
N VAL A 781 44.54 -3.73 -2.02
CA VAL A 781 44.13 -5.01 -2.60
C VAL A 781 45.33 -5.95 -2.80
N ASP A 782 45.28 -7.15 -2.22
CA ASP A 782 46.27 -8.18 -2.50
C ASP A 782 45.91 -8.92 -3.81
N ILE A 783 46.48 -8.45 -4.93
CA ILE A 783 46.21 -8.99 -6.28
C ILE A 783 47.04 -10.23 -6.63
N PHE A 784 48.12 -10.50 -5.89
CA PHE A 784 49.03 -11.64 -6.14
C PHE A 784 48.93 -12.74 -5.07
N GLY A 785 48.16 -12.48 -4.02
CA GLY A 785 47.83 -13.44 -2.98
C GLY A 785 47.05 -14.64 -3.51
N ARG A 786 47.14 -15.76 -2.79
CA ARG A 786 46.27 -16.91 -3.07
C ARG A 786 44.86 -16.58 -2.59
N PRO A 787 43.83 -16.68 -3.46
CA PRO A 787 42.47 -16.40 -3.04
C PRO A 787 42.06 -17.31 -1.87
N PRO A 788 41.38 -16.78 -0.84
CA PRO A 788 40.92 -17.58 0.27
C PRO A 788 39.86 -18.60 -0.20
N LYS A 789 39.66 -19.69 0.55
CA LYS A 789 38.69 -20.73 0.17
C LYS A 789 37.28 -20.19 -0.12
N ARG A 790 36.86 -19.15 0.62
CA ARG A 790 35.59 -18.42 0.41
C ARG A 790 35.46 -17.79 -0.97
N PHE A 791 36.58 -17.32 -1.56
CA PHE A 791 36.58 -16.78 -2.91
C PHE A 791 36.17 -17.86 -3.93
N TYR A 792 36.68 -19.08 -3.78
CA TYR A 792 36.30 -20.22 -4.62
C TYR A 792 34.88 -20.72 -4.34
N GLU A 793 34.42 -20.70 -3.09
CA GLU A 793 33.02 -21.02 -2.74
C GLU A 793 32.03 -20.06 -3.43
N ASN A 794 32.37 -18.78 -3.55
CA ASN A 794 31.55 -17.77 -4.22
C ASN A 794 31.64 -17.79 -5.75
N SER A 795 32.68 -18.42 -6.32
CA SER A 795 32.91 -18.47 -7.77
C SER A 795 32.60 -19.84 -8.40
N LEU A 796 32.19 -20.81 -7.60
CA LEU A 796 31.62 -22.08 -8.07
C LEU A 796 30.11 -21.94 -8.29
N PRO A 797 29.55 -22.32 -9.46
CA PRO A 797 28.10 -22.40 -9.63
C PRO A 797 27.51 -23.45 -8.67
N PRO A 798 26.28 -23.25 -8.14
CA PRO A 798 25.71 -24.14 -7.13
C PRO A 798 25.46 -25.54 -7.74
N THR A 799 26.35 -26.48 -7.46
CA THR A 799 26.13 -27.89 -7.77
C THR A 799 25.04 -28.43 -6.85
N ARG A 800 23.92 -28.88 -7.43
CA ARG A 800 22.85 -29.60 -6.70
C ARG A 800 23.47 -30.74 -5.88
N PRO A 801 23.10 -30.95 -4.62
CA PRO A 801 23.46 -32.17 -3.91
C PRO A 801 22.76 -33.34 -4.61
N SER A 802 23.53 -34.19 -5.29
CA SER A 802 23.07 -35.49 -5.75
C SER A 802 22.64 -36.30 -4.53
N GLN A 803 21.40 -36.80 -4.58
CA GLN A 803 20.91 -37.84 -3.69
C GLN A 803 21.97 -38.95 -3.60
N THR A 804 22.54 -39.15 -2.42
CA THR A 804 23.37 -40.31 -2.14
C THR A 804 22.44 -41.53 -2.08
N SER A 805 22.26 -42.17 -3.23
CA SER A 805 21.84 -43.56 -3.29
C SER A 805 22.86 -44.40 -2.54
N SER A 806 22.38 -45.12 -1.54
CA SER A 806 23.06 -46.28 -0.96
C SER A 806 23.40 -47.28 -2.07
N ALA A 807 24.68 -47.38 -2.42
CA ALA A 807 25.23 -48.53 -3.13
C ALA A 807 26.72 -48.65 -2.81
N SER A 808 26.99 -49.69 -2.03
CA SER A 808 28.25 -50.39 -1.86
C SER A 808 29.15 -50.40 -3.10
N SER A 809 30.43 -50.12 -2.90
CA SER A 809 31.50 -50.63 -3.78
C SER A 809 31.49 -52.17 -3.76
N PRO A 810 31.71 -52.83 -4.90
CA PRO A 810 32.42 -54.10 -4.85
C PRO A 810 33.41 -54.16 -6.02
N GLN A 811 34.62 -53.61 -5.78
CA GLN A 811 35.67 -53.41 -6.80
C GLN A 811 35.31 -52.48 -7.96
#